data_AF-A0A5C5VC12-F1
#
_entry.id   AF-A0A5C5VC12-F1
#
_cell.length_a   1.000
_cell.length_b   1.000
_cell.length_c   1.000
_cell.angle_alpha   90.00
_cell.angle_beta   90.00
_cell.angle_gamma   90.00
#
_symmetry.space_group_name_H-M   'P 1'
#
loop_
_entity.id
_entity.type
_entity.pdbx_description
1 polymer ?
#
loop_
_entity_poly.entity_id
_entity_poly.type
_entity_poly.pdbx_seq_one_letter_code
_entity_poly.pdbx_strand_id
1 'polypeptide(L)'
;MSRAIVFPVLLSCLAAEVAATQAVGLKPEASKPRIVVTTDLGADPDDEQSLVRLLVSANEFDIEGLVVSTGCWKKSQSNTRMLDKIVAAYGKVLPNLQVHAKGFPSLEYLKSISVVGQTGYGMDDVGDGKDTKGSDLIIASVDKDDTRPVWVGCWGGANNVAQAIWKVQKTRSEAELKKFLAKLRVFDILGQDDAGAWIAKNFPDVLYIRATGVYGWAPSDEYLDEHIQSHGPLGAVYPDRKWATEGDTPAFMHVYPNGLNDPDKIDQGGWGGRFGLTKKTGIKSMSGVKGEERKFDPYDMYGNTSEGAGAIKRWKTGYNNNFQARMDWSITDEYSKANHHPIAVVNGDKTRDVLEVRASAGSTVKLSAAGSSDPDDDSLSYSWKFYKEPSSYDGNVSIKGDSSAEAEVSIPANAADQDIHVILELHDDGLPNLYAYRRVVVSVGALQANKADKAGVPRAVEGEESVGQSFNTWLKSYIPTKYADAKIDDHGGWTQAHLSNLIASWAPWNESGMTLKGVHDIEEGEALFVSKAKNSDWPESNSVTYWEGAGYYISSYQAESMADWNVEGSTVVQFDGDPKQFASEVAKAFSASRQSSVYRADATLLVSTATAAPERLRVIMTSDFPPIGVVKSGNVPNNQKSDPDDMQSMVRFLLYSNEFDVEGLIASAGTFAMEAHKKNILDVIDRYEMVYDNLKKHDANYPTPDALRAVTFEGKGNNHGLKIKWGRGKQPYTDIVGEGLDSEASRAIIAAADKPDPRPIWIGVWGGPREVAQAIWDVKNTRSEAELKAFISKLRVFLIAYQDASHGWLMEEFPDLFIIDSRKTYQGMFGGRDALSDLAWVNKHVRNDHGPLAEIYPHEGMGCTGVCEGDSPTFMYLVSANRGINDPEDPTQPSWGGQYRRKPNTSHYVDGPGGSSIAKWREQYQREFAVRVDWCLGP
;
A
#
# COMPACT_ATOMS: atom_id res chain seq x y z
N MET A 1 7.14 59.36 -54.69
CA MET A 1 6.57 58.86 -53.41
C MET A 1 5.20 58.27 -53.74
N SER A 2 4.75 57.08 -53.35
CA SER A 2 5.35 55.83 -52.84
C SER A 2 4.34 54.73 -53.23
N ARG A 3 4.83 53.52 -53.56
CA ARG A 3 4.01 52.37 -54.00
C ARG A 3 3.94 51.29 -52.92
N ALA A 4 2.81 50.59 -52.92
CA ALA A 4 2.48 49.41 -52.12
C ALA A 4 3.48 48.26 -52.31
N ILE A 5 3.72 47.50 -51.24
CA ILE A 5 4.45 46.22 -51.25
C ILE A 5 3.60 45.18 -50.51
N VAL A 6 3.35 44.08 -51.21
CA VAL A 6 2.76 42.81 -50.75
C VAL A 6 3.93 41.86 -50.41
N PHE A 7 3.85 41.09 -49.32
CA PHE A 7 4.70 39.92 -49.09
C PHE A 7 3.86 38.70 -48.66
N PRO A 8 4.25 37.46 -49.04
CA PRO A 8 3.41 36.27 -49.00
C PRO A 8 3.56 35.50 -47.68
N VAL A 9 2.46 34.85 -47.27
CA VAL A 9 2.43 33.87 -46.17
C VAL A 9 2.81 32.50 -46.73
N LEU A 10 3.92 31.95 -46.24
CA LEU A 10 4.37 30.57 -46.49
C LEU A 10 3.69 29.63 -45.48
N LEU A 11 2.92 28.68 -46.00
CA LEU A 11 2.23 27.65 -45.24
C LEU A 11 3.20 26.47 -45.03
N SER A 12 3.73 26.31 -43.81
CA SER A 12 4.47 25.11 -43.40
C SER A 12 3.59 24.24 -42.51
N CYS A 13 3.13 23.11 -43.04
CA CYS A 13 2.45 22.06 -42.28
C CYS A 13 3.44 21.41 -41.31
N LEU A 14 3.26 21.62 -40.00
CA LEU A 14 3.79 20.74 -38.96
C LEU A 14 2.67 19.79 -38.54
N ALA A 15 2.83 18.50 -38.87
CA ALA A 15 2.06 17.44 -38.27
C ALA A 15 2.55 17.26 -36.82
N ALA A 16 1.68 17.55 -35.85
CA ALA A 16 1.94 17.25 -34.46
C ALA A 16 1.67 15.75 -34.22
N GLU A 17 2.72 14.97 -34.00
CA GLU A 17 2.59 13.63 -33.42
C GLU A 17 2.16 13.77 -31.96
N VAL A 18 0.94 13.34 -31.66
CA VAL A 18 0.43 13.22 -30.30
C VAL A 18 1.06 11.97 -29.68
N ALA A 19 2.14 12.15 -28.92
CA ALA A 19 2.66 11.10 -28.05
C ALA A 19 1.70 10.92 -26.87
N ALA A 20 1.10 9.74 -26.76
CA ALA A 20 0.28 9.36 -25.62
C ALA A 20 1.20 9.08 -24.42
N THR A 21 1.31 10.04 -23.49
CA THR A 21 1.90 9.84 -22.17
C THR A 21 0.89 9.12 -21.27
N GLN A 22 1.19 7.89 -20.88
CA GLN A 22 0.44 7.19 -19.82
C GLN A 22 0.79 7.82 -18.47
N ALA A 23 -0.22 8.31 -17.76
CA ALA A 23 -0.07 8.73 -16.37
C ALA A 23 0.10 7.47 -15.50
N VAL A 24 1.30 7.29 -14.94
CA VAL A 24 1.57 6.26 -13.94
C VAL A 24 1.13 6.81 -12.58
N GLY A 25 0.16 6.16 -11.94
CA GLY A 25 -0.28 6.51 -10.59
C GLY A 25 0.86 6.39 -9.59
N LEU A 26 1.00 7.40 -8.72
CA LEU A 26 2.02 7.41 -7.67
C LEU A 26 1.72 6.32 -6.64
N LYS A 27 2.51 5.25 -6.65
CA LYS A 27 2.59 4.30 -5.54
C LYS A 27 3.35 4.94 -4.36
N PRO A 28 3.04 4.57 -3.10
CA PRO A 28 3.79 5.02 -1.93
C PRO A 28 5.27 4.61 -2.02
N GLU A 29 6.11 5.29 -1.23
CA GLU A 29 7.55 5.05 -1.12
C GLU A 29 7.84 3.54 -0.92
N ALA A 30 8.88 3.01 -1.57
CA ALA A 30 9.17 1.57 -1.59
C ALA A 30 9.27 1.00 -0.16
N SER A 31 8.58 -0.11 0.11
CA SER A 31 8.53 -0.70 1.45
C SER A 31 9.91 -1.19 1.88
N LYS A 32 10.34 -0.86 3.11
CA LYS A 32 11.63 -1.31 3.64
C LYS A 32 11.69 -2.85 3.69
N PRO A 33 12.77 -3.50 3.23
CA PRO A 33 12.95 -4.93 3.44
C PRO A 33 13.09 -5.26 4.93
N ARG A 34 12.51 -6.40 5.34
CA ARG A 34 12.62 -6.92 6.71
C ARG A 34 13.81 -7.87 6.79
N ILE A 35 14.74 -7.59 7.70
CA ILE A 35 15.98 -8.38 7.81
C ILE A 35 16.25 -8.86 9.23
N VAL A 36 16.85 -10.05 9.33
CA VAL A 36 17.50 -10.56 10.53
C VAL A 36 18.93 -10.94 10.16
N VAL A 37 19.90 -10.49 10.95
CA VAL A 37 21.31 -10.83 10.77
C VAL A 37 21.72 -11.86 11.80
N THR A 38 22.35 -12.94 11.37
CA THR A 38 23.03 -13.91 12.23
C THR A 38 24.52 -13.89 11.89
N THR A 39 25.37 -13.60 12.87
CA THR A 39 26.79 -13.30 12.65
C THR A 39 27.68 -13.99 13.66
N ASP A 40 28.78 -14.61 13.23
CA ASP A 40 29.76 -15.22 14.12
C ASP A 40 30.87 -14.27 14.58
N LEU A 41 30.48 -13.01 14.82
CA LEU A 41 31.26 -11.91 15.37
C LEU A 41 32.48 -12.34 16.20
N GLY A 42 33.64 -11.84 15.79
CA GLY A 42 34.93 -12.16 16.38
C GLY A 42 35.59 -13.41 15.79
N ALA A 43 35.01 -14.02 14.75
CA ALA A 43 35.68 -14.96 13.87
C ALA A 43 36.74 -14.22 13.03
N ASP A 44 36.30 -13.16 12.36
CA ASP A 44 37.11 -12.21 11.61
C ASP A 44 36.59 -10.77 11.84
N PRO A 45 37.41 -9.72 11.62
CA PRO A 45 36.94 -8.33 11.68
C PRO A 45 35.83 -7.96 10.68
N ASP A 46 35.63 -8.69 9.59
CA ASP A 46 34.69 -8.30 8.54
C ASP A 46 33.21 -8.32 8.95
N ASP A 47 32.81 -9.14 9.93
CA ASP A 47 31.50 -9.05 10.57
C ASP A 47 31.30 -7.68 11.26
N GLU A 48 32.33 -7.16 11.95
CA GLU A 48 32.28 -5.84 12.61
C GLU A 48 32.17 -4.73 11.56
N GLN A 49 32.94 -4.84 10.48
CA GLN A 49 32.90 -3.91 9.35
C GLN A 49 31.51 -3.88 8.70
N SER A 50 30.94 -5.06 8.42
CA SER A 50 29.63 -5.22 7.80
C SER A 50 28.51 -4.68 8.69
N LEU A 51 28.60 -4.85 10.01
CA LEU A 51 27.66 -4.24 10.97
C LEU A 51 27.73 -2.71 10.95
N VAL A 52 28.92 -2.12 10.90
CA VAL A 52 29.03 -0.65 10.82
C VAL A 52 28.34 -0.12 9.56
N ARG A 53 28.59 -0.74 8.40
CA ARG A 53 27.93 -0.35 7.14
C ARG A 53 26.41 -0.54 7.19
N LEU A 54 25.94 -1.64 7.78
CA LEU A 54 24.51 -1.88 7.97
C LEU A 54 23.88 -0.78 8.85
N LEU A 55 24.54 -0.39 9.94
CA LEU A 55 23.99 0.56 10.90
C LEU A 55 23.92 1.99 10.36
N VAL A 56 24.91 2.47 9.60
CA VAL A 56 24.79 3.76 8.89
C VAL A 56 23.80 3.73 7.73
N SER A 57 23.38 2.52 7.32
CA SER A 57 22.34 2.28 6.31
C SER A 57 21.00 1.87 6.91
N ALA A 58 20.85 1.89 8.24
CA ALA A 58 19.70 1.27 8.91
C ALA A 58 18.37 1.97 8.64
N ASN A 59 18.37 3.19 8.10
CA ASN A 59 17.15 3.84 7.65
C ASN A 59 16.50 3.13 6.44
N GLU A 60 17.24 2.31 5.71
CA GLU A 60 16.75 1.60 4.52
C GLU A 60 16.07 0.25 4.84
N PHE A 61 16.15 -0.21 6.09
CA PHE A 61 15.73 -1.56 6.49
C PHE A 61 14.80 -1.55 7.71
N ASP A 62 13.90 -2.53 7.76
CA ASP A 62 13.28 -2.95 9.01
C ASP A 62 14.16 -4.07 9.61
N ILE A 63 15.16 -3.66 10.42
CA ILE A 63 16.03 -4.62 11.13
C ILE A 63 15.23 -5.22 12.28
N GLU A 64 14.94 -6.51 12.21
CA GLU A 64 14.15 -7.20 13.23
C GLU A 64 14.99 -8.05 14.18
N GLY A 65 16.26 -8.35 13.81
CA GLY A 65 17.18 -9.10 14.67
C GLY A 65 18.66 -8.88 14.37
N LEU A 66 19.45 -8.76 15.44
CA LEU A 66 20.91 -8.78 15.42
C LEU A 66 21.36 -9.93 16.33
N VAL A 67 21.64 -11.09 15.72
CA VAL A 67 21.86 -12.35 16.44
C VAL A 67 23.33 -12.72 16.40
N VAL A 68 23.99 -12.73 17.55
CA VAL A 68 25.35 -13.30 17.67
C VAL A 68 25.25 -14.81 17.62
N SER A 69 25.88 -15.39 16.61
CA SER A 69 25.79 -16.79 16.16
C SER A 69 27.17 -17.45 16.16
N THR A 70 27.24 -18.70 15.72
CA THR A 70 28.48 -19.45 15.50
C THR A 70 28.68 -19.75 14.03
N GLY A 71 29.91 -20.10 13.66
CA GLY A 71 30.27 -20.63 12.35
C GLY A 71 31.47 -21.55 12.47
N CYS A 72 31.95 -22.11 11.36
CA CYS A 72 33.07 -23.04 11.38
C CYS A 72 34.39 -22.37 11.81
N TRP A 73 34.48 -21.04 11.64
CA TRP A 73 35.60 -20.21 12.08
C TRP A 73 35.46 -19.77 13.54
N LYS A 74 34.24 -19.75 14.07
CA LYS A 74 33.95 -19.54 15.49
C LYS A 74 32.85 -20.46 16.01
N LYS A 75 33.24 -21.69 16.34
CA LYS A 75 32.32 -22.78 16.74
C LYS A 75 31.63 -22.61 18.11
N SER A 76 31.97 -21.57 18.87
CA SER A 76 31.33 -21.27 20.15
C SER A 76 31.21 -19.77 20.42
N GLN A 77 30.06 -19.39 20.97
CA GLN A 77 29.69 -18.03 21.35
C GLN A 77 28.90 -18.04 22.67
N SER A 78 28.87 -16.89 23.37
CA SER A 78 28.16 -16.82 24.65
C SER A 78 27.62 -15.45 25.04
N ASN A 79 27.93 -14.39 24.29
CA ASN A 79 27.57 -13.03 24.67
C ASN A 79 27.55 -12.08 23.47
N THR A 80 26.89 -10.93 23.63
CA THR A 80 26.75 -9.88 22.61
C THR A 80 27.76 -8.75 22.76
N ARG A 81 28.81 -8.87 23.58
CA ARG A 81 29.64 -7.71 23.99
C ARG A 81 30.23 -6.91 22.82
N MET A 82 30.65 -7.60 21.75
CA MET A 82 31.17 -6.94 20.54
C MET A 82 30.05 -6.21 19.79
N LEU A 83 28.90 -6.85 19.62
CA LEU A 83 27.69 -6.23 19.07
C LEU A 83 27.27 -5.01 19.89
N ASP A 84 27.22 -5.14 21.22
CA ASP A 84 26.84 -4.06 22.14
C ASP A 84 27.77 -2.85 21.99
N LYS A 85 29.08 -3.06 21.78
CA LYS A 85 30.06 -2.00 21.53
C LYS A 85 29.74 -1.23 20.24
N ILE A 86 29.41 -1.94 19.16
CA ILE A 86 29.11 -1.34 17.86
C ILE A 86 27.75 -0.62 17.91
N VAL A 87 26.72 -1.24 18.49
CA VAL A 87 25.40 -0.63 18.70
C VAL A 87 25.49 0.61 19.60
N ALA A 88 26.35 0.59 20.63
CA ALA A 88 26.62 1.77 21.45
C ALA A 88 27.32 2.89 20.67
N ALA A 89 28.20 2.56 19.72
CA ALA A 89 28.81 3.55 18.82
C ALA A 89 27.77 4.16 17.88
N TYR A 90 26.87 3.35 17.31
CA TYR A 90 25.72 3.83 16.55
C TYR A 90 24.86 4.81 17.36
N GLY A 91 24.54 4.47 18.61
CA GLY A 91 23.76 5.33 19.49
C GLY A 91 24.36 6.72 19.71
N LYS A 92 25.69 6.88 19.60
CA LYS A 92 26.36 8.18 19.71
C LYS A 92 26.22 9.05 18.46
N VAL A 93 26.08 8.43 17.29
CA VAL A 93 25.94 9.14 16.00
C VAL A 93 24.49 9.22 15.53
N LEU A 94 23.56 8.52 16.18
CA LEU A 94 22.13 8.52 15.83
C LEU A 94 21.54 9.94 15.70
N PRO A 95 21.83 10.93 16.59
CA PRO A 95 21.32 12.28 16.43
C PRO A 95 21.73 12.93 15.10
N ASN A 96 22.98 12.70 14.66
CA ASN A 96 23.50 13.20 13.39
C ASN A 96 22.79 12.50 12.23
N LEU A 97 22.75 11.16 12.23
CA LEU A 97 22.08 10.37 11.19
C LEU A 97 20.60 10.77 10.99
N GLN A 98 19.89 11.11 12.07
CA GLN A 98 18.49 11.54 12.03
C GLN A 98 18.26 12.92 11.39
N VAL A 99 19.30 13.74 11.25
CA VAL A 99 19.25 14.97 10.45
C VAL A 99 19.18 14.63 8.96
N HIS A 100 19.96 13.64 8.52
CA HIS A 100 20.17 13.32 7.11
C HIS A 100 19.10 12.42 6.49
N ALA A 101 18.51 11.51 7.27
CA ALA A 101 17.40 10.69 6.77
C ALA A 101 16.43 10.25 7.86
N LYS A 102 15.17 10.10 7.48
CA LYS A 102 14.12 9.56 8.35
C LYS A 102 14.23 8.04 8.46
N GLY A 103 13.76 7.51 9.59
CA GLY A 103 13.51 6.07 9.74
C GLY A 103 14.71 5.26 10.21
N PHE A 104 15.77 5.90 10.73
CA PHE A 104 16.79 5.22 11.52
C PHE A 104 16.18 4.63 12.81
N PRO A 105 16.47 3.36 13.16
CA PRO A 105 15.99 2.74 14.38
C PRO A 105 16.58 3.38 15.64
N SER A 106 15.80 3.42 16.73
CA SER A 106 16.33 3.91 18.00
C SER A 106 17.38 2.97 18.57
N LEU A 107 18.31 3.53 19.36
CA LEU A 107 19.30 2.74 20.11
C LEU A 107 18.64 1.66 20.98
N GLU A 108 17.56 2.01 21.69
CA GLU A 108 16.86 1.09 22.58
C GLU A 108 16.18 -0.05 21.80
N TYR A 109 15.64 0.25 20.62
CA TYR A 109 15.12 -0.79 19.73
C TYR A 109 16.23 -1.74 19.29
N LEU A 110 17.37 -1.24 18.78
CA LEU A 110 18.48 -2.09 18.36
C LEU A 110 19.03 -2.95 19.51
N LYS A 111 19.13 -2.41 20.73
CA LYS A 111 19.49 -3.20 21.92
C LYS A 111 18.46 -4.30 22.21
N SER A 112 17.17 -4.01 22.05
CA SER A 112 16.10 -4.98 22.34
C SER A 112 16.13 -6.21 21.41
N ILE A 113 16.65 -6.04 20.19
CA ILE A 113 16.78 -7.10 19.18
C ILE A 113 18.21 -7.65 19.07
N SER A 114 19.15 -7.16 19.90
CA SER A 114 20.53 -7.65 19.99
C SER A 114 20.58 -8.84 20.94
N VAL A 115 20.69 -10.06 20.41
CA VAL A 115 20.52 -11.29 21.18
C VAL A 115 21.60 -12.33 20.87
N VAL A 116 21.79 -13.27 21.80
CA VAL A 116 22.60 -14.47 21.56
C VAL A 116 21.71 -15.53 20.90
N GLY A 117 22.21 -16.08 19.80
CA GLY A 117 21.65 -17.22 19.10
C GLY A 117 22.21 -18.55 19.62
N GLN A 118 22.32 -19.55 18.74
CA GLN A 118 23.03 -20.80 19.02
C GLN A 118 24.44 -20.53 19.56
N THR A 119 24.85 -21.31 20.55
CA THR A 119 26.11 -21.11 21.30
C THR A 119 27.16 -22.16 20.95
N GLY A 120 26.73 -23.26 20.34
CA GLY A 120 27.53 -24.30 19.72
C GLY A 120 27.32 -24.35 18.21
N TYR A 121 28.02 -25.28 17.57
CA TYR A 121 28.24 -25.27 16.12
C TYR A 121 27.29 -26.19 15.35
N GLY A 122 26.74 -25.67 14.25
CA GLY A 122 26.02 -26.45 13.25
C GLY A 122 24.78 -27.17 13.78
N MET A 123 24.42 -28.27 13.14
CA MET A 123 23.29 -29.13 13.54
C MET A 123 23.50 -29.81 14.89
N ASP A 124 24.73 -29.90 15.38
CA ASP A 124 25.01 -30.43 16.73
C ASP A 124 24.48 -29.50 17.83
N ASP A 125 24.19 -28.23 17.53
CA ASP A 125 23.49 -27.29 18.42
C ASP A 125 22.03 -27.02 17.99
N VAL A 126 21.41 -27.92 17.22
CA VAL A 126 19.97 -27.85 16.86
C VAL A 126 19.22 -29.03 17.49
N GLY A 127 17.99 -28.82 17.96
CA GLY A 127 17.11 -29.85 18.51
C GLY A 127 16.42 -29.51 19.84
N ASP A 128 15.93 -30.56 20.51
CA ASP A 128 15.24 -30.45 21.80
C ASP A 128 16.10 -29.73 22.85
N GLY A 129 15.51 -28.72 23.51
CA GLY A 129 16.16 -27.97 24.59
C GLY A 129 17.25 -27.00 24.12
N LYS A 130 17.37 -26.73 22.81
CA LYS A 130 18.37 -25.83 22.23
C LYS A 130 17.79 -24.54 21.65
N ASP A 131 16.58 -24.19 22.08
CA ASP A 131 15.99 -22.90 21.74
C ASP A 131 16.84 -21.77 22.32
N THR A 132 17.05 -20.74 21.52
CA THR A 132 17.77 -19.53 21.90
C THR A 132 16.93 -18.30 21.58
N LYS A 133 17.28 -17.16 22.20
CA LYS A 133 16.65 -15.88 21.90
C LYS A 133 16.76 -15.55 20.40
N GLY A 134 17.87 -15.89 19.75
CA GLY A 134 18.04 -15.74 18.31
C GLY A 134 17.03 -16.55 17.49
N SER A 135 16.90 -17.86 17.77
CA SER A 135 15.92 -18.71 17.07
C SER A 135 14.47 -18.28 17.32
N ASP A 136 14.13 -17.88 18.55
CA ASP A 136 12.79 -17.40 18.91
C ASP A 136 12.48 -16.05 18.25
N LEU A 137 13.48 -15.18 18.14
CA LEU A 137 13.35 -13.91 17.42
C LEU A 137 13.07 -14.16 15.93
N ILE A 138 13.79 -15.07 15.27
CA ILE A 138 13.52 -15.44 13.87
C ILE A 138 12.07 -15.93 13.73
N ILE A 139 11.60 -16.78 14.66
CA ILE A 139 10.21 -17.25 14.64
C ILE A 139 9.23 -16.08 14.75
N ALA A 140 9.42 -15.22 15.74
CA ALA A 140 8.54 -14.07 15.99
C ALA A 140 8.51 -13.09 14.79
N SER A 141 9.67 -12.84 14.18
CA SER A 141 9.79 -12.05 12.95
C SER A 141 8.98 -12.67 11.82
N VAL A 142 9.19 -13.95 11.52
CA VAL A 142 8.46 -14.61 10.43
C VAL A 142 6.95 -14.66 10.73
N ASP A 143 6.53 -14.84 11.98
CA ASP A 143 5.12 -14.94 12.36
C ASP A 143 4.36 -13.61 12.40
N LYS A 144 5.07 -12.49 12.48
CA LYS A 144 4.48 -11.15 12.49
C LYS A 144 3.43 -11.01 11.38
N ASP A 145 2.32 -10.34 11.69
CA ASP A 145 1.24 -10.04 10.76
C ASP A 145 1.66 -8.92 9.80
N ASP A 146 2.67 -9.25 9.00
CA ASP A 146 3.28 -8.44 7.96
C ASP A 146 3.45 -9.37 6.75
N THR A 147 2.94 -8.92 5.61
CA THR A 147 2.90 -9.70 4.38
C THR A 147 4.25 -9.75 3.69
N ARG A 148 5.17 -8.83 4.02
CA ARG A 148 6.54 -8.83 3.48
C ARG A 148 7.32 -10.01 4.04
N PRO A 149 8.12 -10.68 3.22
CA PRO A 149 8.97 -11.77 3.71
C PRO A 149 10.10 -11.25 4.59
N VAL A 150 10.68 -12.15 5.38
CA VAL A 150 11.86 -11.88 6.21
C VAL A 150 13.09 -12.52 5.58
N TRP A 151 14.11 -11.71 5.34
CA TRP A 151 15.43 -12.16 4.89
C TRP A 151 16.35 -12.39 6.08
N VAL A 152 16.85 -13.61 6.23
CA VAL A 152 17.85 -13.95 7.25
C VAL A 152 19.21 -14.07 6.60
N GLY A 153 20.13 -13.17 6.95
CA GLY A 153 21.53 -13.21 6.53
C GLY A 153 22.33 -14.12 7.47
N CYS A 154 22.94 -15.17 6.94
CA CYS A 154 23.87 -16.04 7.67
C CYS A 154 25.30 -15.62 7.32
N TRP A 155 25.87 -14.74 8.14
CA TRP A 155 27.25 -14.26 8.02
C TRP A 155 28.23 -15.27 8.62
N GLY A 156 27.75 -16.06 9.60
CA GLY A 156 28.40 -17.28 10.06
C GLY A 156 27.67 -18.53 9.57
N GLY A 157 27.34 -19.44 10.50
CA GLY A 157 26.53 -20.63 10.25
C GLY A 157 25.01 -20.35 10.21
N ALA A 158 24.25 -21.25 9.60
CA ALA A 158 22.79 -21.16 9.47
C ALA A 158 22.01 -21.87 10.60
N ASN A 159 22.70 -22.37 11.64
CA ASN A 159 22.08 -23.15 12.72
C ASN A 159 20.98 -22.43 13.52
N ASN A 160 20.99 -21.09 13.58
CA ASN A 160 19.89 -20.31 14.18
C ASN A 160 18.59 -20.43 13.37
N VAL A 161 18.69 -20.36 12.04
CA VAL A 161 17.55 -20.58 11.14
C VAL A 161 17.08 -22.03 11.23
N ALA A 162 18.03 -22.97 11.28
CA ALA A 162 17.70 -24.38 11.42
C ALA A 162 16.97 -24.68 12.73
N GLN A 163 17.39 -24.10 13.87
CA GLN A 163 16.68 -24.24 15.15
C GLN A 163 15.26 -23.65 15.07
N ALA A 164 15.10 -22.46 14.45
CA ALA A 164 13.79 -21.84 14.27
C ALA A 164 12.85 -22.76 13.47
N ILE A 165 13.30 -23.27 12.32
CA ILE A 165 12.52 -24.19 11.49
C ILE A 165 12.24 -25.49 12.23
N TRP A 166 13.24 -26.06 12.91
CA TRP A 166 13.10 -27.31 13.67
C TRP A 166 12.02 -27.19 14.74
N LYS A 167 12.02 -26.09 15.51
CA LYS A 167 11.00 -25.82 16.54
C LYS A 167 9.61 -25.67 15.93
N VAL A 168 9.47 -24.90 14.87
CA VAL A 168 8.18 -24.72 14.18
C VAL A 168 7.66 -26.05 13.65
N GLN A 169 8.51 -26.85 13.00
CA GLN A 169 8.15 -28.19 12.52
C GLN A 169 7.69 -29.11 13.65
N LYS A 170 8.30 -29.02 14.83
CA LYS A 170 7.97 -29.86 16.00
C LYS A 170 6.71 -29.45 16.73
N THR A 171 6.38 -28.16 16.71
CA THR A 171 5.34 -27.58 17.58
C THR A 171 4.08 -27.17 16.85
N ARG A 172 4.09 -27.12 15.50
CA ARG A 172 2.96 -26.66 14.69
C ARG A 172 2.52 -27.70 13.67
N SER A 173 1.35 -27.46 13.07
CA SER A 173 0.86 -28.25 11.95
C SER A 173 1.70 -28.06 10.69
N GLU A 174 1.61 -29.00 9.76
CA GLU A 174 2.28 -28.91 8.46
C GLU A 174 1.86 -27.68 7.65
N ALA A 175 0.58 -27.29 7.74
CA ALA A 175 0.07 -26.09 7.07
C ALA A 175 0.69 -24.81 7.64
N GLU A 176 0.83 -24.72 8.97
CA GLU A 176 1.47 -23.58 9.63
C GLU A 176 2.98 -23.54 9.35
N LEU A 177 3.65 -24.69 9.31
CA LEU A 177 5.04 -24.79 8.87
C LEU A 177 5.20 -24.30 7.43
N LYS A 178 4.32 -24.74 6.50
CA LYS A 178 4.37 -24.28 5.10
C LYS A 178 4.18 -22.76 5.01
N LYS A 179 3.24 -22.18 5.77
CA LYS A 179 3.03 -20.73 5.85
C LYS A 179 4.26 -20.00 6.40
N PHE A 180 4.91 -20.57 7.41
CA PHE A 180 6.15 -20.05 7.97
C PHE A 180 7.28 -20.03 6.93
N LEU A 181 7.55 -21.18 6.29
CA LEU A 181 8.60 -21.32 5.28
C LEU A 181 8.37 -20.42 4.06
N ALA A 182 7.11 -20.23 3.65
CA ALA A 182 6.75 -19.36 2.53
C ALA A 182 7.06 -17.87 2.77
N LYS A 183 7.25 -17.43 4.03
CA LYS A 183 7.66 -16.06 4.39
C LYS A 183 9.16 -15.92 4.66
N LEU A 184 9.91 -17.01 4.70
CA LEU A 184 11.33 -17.02 5.04
C LEU A 184 12.20 -17.03 3.78
N ARG A 185 13.20 -16.14 3.71
CA ARG A 185 14.32 -16.20 2.75
C ARG A 185 15.64 -16.27 3.50
N VAL A 186 16.57 -17.09 2.99
CA VAL A 186 17.89 -17.27 3.60
C VAL A 186 18.97 -16.87 2.62
N PHE A 187 19.87 -15.98 3.07
CA PHE A 187 21.07 -15.58 2.35
C PHE A 187 22.31 -16.02 3.13
N ASP A 188 22.89 -17.13 2.70
CA ASP A 188 24.04 -17.80 3.32
C ASP A 188 25.36 -17.37 2.65
N ILE A 189 26.25 -16.76 3.43
CA ILE A 189 27.57 -16.36 2.95
C ILE A 189 28.52 -17.55 3.06
N LEU A 190 28.95 -18.05 1.89
CA LEU A 190 29.96 -19.09 1.71
C LEU A 190 29.66 -20.48 2.32
N GLY A 191 28.60 -20.66 3.11
CA GLY A 191 28.29 -21.89 3.82
C GLY A 191 29.30 -22.15 4.92
N GLN A 192 28.97 -21.81 6.17
CA GLN A 192 29.93 -21.89 7.28
C GLN A 192 29.50 -22.83 8.41
N ASP A 193 28.46 -23.62 8.22
CA ASP A 193 28.17 -24.81 9.03
C ASP A 193 27.43 -25.86 8.18
N ASP A 194 27.07 -26.98 8.79
CA ASP A 194 26.32 -28.04 8.14
C ASP A 194 24.79 -27.84 8.17
N ALA A 195 24.30 -26.83 8.91
CA ALA A 195 22.88 -26.55 9.06
C ALA A 195 22.26 -25.99 7.78
N GLY A 196 23.02 -25.24 7.00
CA GLY A 196 22.57 -24.77 5.68
C GLY A 196 22.21 -25.91 4.73
N ALA A 197 23.07 -26.93 4.66
CA ALA A 197 22.80 -28.15 3.89
C ALA A 197 21.59 -28.92 4.45
N TRP A 198 21.42 -28.97 5.78
CA TRP A 198 20.23 -29.57 6.39
C TRP A 198 18.94 -28.84 5.99
N ILE A 199 18.92 -27.50 6.00
CA ILE A 199 17.74 -26.72 5.58
C ILE A 199 17.44 -27.01 4.11
N ALA A 200 18.43 -26.87 3.22
CA ALA A 200 18.26 -27.07 1.79
C ALA A 200 17.80 -28.51 1.44
N LYS A 201 18.22 -29.50 2.23
CA LYS A 201 17.79 -30.90 2.08
C LYS A 201 16.34 -31.13 2.49
N ASN A 202 15.95 -30.61 3.65
CA ASN A 202 14.69 -30.98 4.30
C ASN A 202 13.54 -30.02 3.94
N PHE A 203 13.84 -28.79 3.53
CA PHE A 203 12.85 -27.76 3.21
C PHE A 203 13.18 -27.12 1.85
N PRO A 204 13.08 -27.87 0.74
CA PRO A 204 13.44 -27.39 -0.58
C PRO A 204 12.58 -26.22 -1.06
N ASP A 205 11.43 -25.94 -0.43
CA ASP A 205 10.59 -24.79 -0.78
C ASP A 205 11.09 -23.47 -0.19
N VAL A 206 12.05 -23.50 0.75
CA VAL A 206 12.70 -22.27 1.23
C VAL A 206 13.57 -21.69 0.12
N LEU A 207 13.40 -20.40 -0.15
CA LEU A 207 14.33 -19.66 -1.00
C LEU A 207 15.64 -19.51 -0.22
N TYR A 208 16.61 -20.36 -0.60
CA TYR A 208 17.92 -20.44 0.03
C TYR A 208 18.99 -20.11 -1.01
N ILE A 209 19.69 -18.99 -0.80
CA ILE A 209 20.84 -18.56 -1.58
C ILE A 209 22.10 -18.91 -0.79
N ARG A 210 23.07 -19.55 -1.43
CA ARG A 210 24.46 -19.58 -0.96
C ARG A 210 25.34 -18.76 -1.89
N ALA A 211 25.81 -17.62 -1.40
CA ALA A 211 26.67 -16.70 -2.13
C ALA A 211 28.14 -17.07 -1.90
N THR A 212 28.84 -17.45 -2.97
CA THR A 212 30.28 -17.75 -2.96
C THR A 212 31.12 -16.72 -3.70
N GLY A 213 30.49 -15.89 -4.54
CA GLY A 213 31.12 -14.81 -5.30
C GLY A 213 31.14 -13.49 -4.55
N VAL A 214 31.64 -13.46 -3.30
CA VAL A 214 31.54 -12.30 -2.40
C VAL A 214 32.83 -11.47 -2.29
N TYR A 215 33.92 -11.88 -2.96
CA TYR A 215 35.23 -11.22 -2.85
C TYR A 215 35.66 -10.47 -4.11
N GLY A 216 36.35 -9.34 -3.94
CA GLY A 216 36.97 -8.58 -5.04
C GLY A 216 36.20 -7.34 -5.51
N TRP A 217 35.12 -6.97 -4.80
CA TRP A 217 34.39 -5.72 -5.00
C TRP A 217 34.80 -4.59 -4.02
N ALA A 218 35.32 -4.95 -2.84
CA ALA A 218 35.61 -4.03 -1.74
C ALA A 218 36.60 -2.90 -2.11
N PRO A 219 36.49 -1.72 -1.46
CA PRO A 219 37.45 -0.62 -1.64
C PRO A 219 38.84 -0.96 -1.09
N SER A 220 39.82 -0.07 -1.32
CA SER A 220 41.16 -0.25 -0.77
C SER A 220 41.21 0.10 0.72
N ASP A 221 42.26 -0.33 1.42
CA ASP A 221 42.43 -0.02 2.84
C ASP A 221 42.63 1.50 3.04
N GLU A 222 43.26 2.20 2.09
CA GLU A 222 43.40 3.66 2.15
C GLU A 222 42.05 4.39 2.10
N TYR A 223 41.11 3.91 1.27
CA TYR A 223 39.75 4.43 1.25
C TYR A 223 39.05 4.20 2.61
N LEU A 224 39.25 3.04 3.22
CA LEU A 224 38.64 2.71 4.51
C LEU A 224 39.21 3.61 5.61
N ASP A 225 40.53 3.80 5.66
CA ASP A 225 41.18 4.69 6.62
C ASP A 225 40.68 6.12 6.48
N GLU A 226 40.69 6.64 5.24
CA GLU A 226 40.36 8.04 4.95
C GLU A 226 38.88 8.35 5.14
N HIS A 227 37.98 7.50 4.66
CA HIS A 227 36.54 7.83 4.55
C HIS A 227 35.64 7.11 5.54
N ILE A 228 36.13 6.03 6.17
CA ILE A 228 35.31 5.22 7.07
C ILE A 228 35.86 5.27 8.50
N GLN A 229 37.08 4.81 8.72
CA GLN A 229 37.66 4.61 10.05
C GLN A 229 37.92 5.94 10.77
N SER A 230 38.25 6.99 10.02
CA SER A 230 38.43 8.35 10.54
C SER A 230 37.12 9.05 10.96
N HIS A 231 35.95 8.49 10.64
CA HIS A 231 34.65 9.15 10.80
C HIS A 231 33.96 8.78 12.11
N GLY A 232 34.43 9.42 13.19
CA GLY A 232 33.74 9.48 14.46
C GLY A 232 33.55 8.14 15.18
N PRO A 233 32.55 8.01 16.06
CA PRO A 233 32.37 6.83 16.90
C PRO A 233 32.17 5.52 16.13
N LEU A 234 31.44 5.53 15.01
CA LEU A 234 31.26 4.33 14.18
C LEU A 234 32.52 3.98 13.40
N GLY A 235 33.23 4.97 12.85
CA GLY A 235 34.54 4.74 12.22
C GLY A 235 35.55 4.12 13.18
N ALA A 236 35.60 4.60 14.43
CA ALA A 236 36.50 4.08 15.46
C ALA A 236 36.24 2.62 15.88
N VAL A 237 35.09 2.05 15.52
CA VAL A 237 34.78 0.62 15.74
C VAL A 237 34.76 -0.19 14.44
N TYR A 238 35.16 0.41 13.31
CA TYR A 238 35.42 -0.29 12.05
C TYR A 238 36.88 -0.76 12.01
N PRO A 239 37.17 -2.06 12.21
CA PRO A 239 38.54 -2.55 12.30
C PRO A 239 39.23 -2.65 10.92
N ASP A 240 40.57 -2.75 10.94
CA ASP A 240 41.36 -3.05 9.74
C ASP A 240 41.02 -4.43 9.20
N ARG A 241 41.15 -4.57 7.87
CA ARG A 241 41.04 -5.85 7.19
C ARG A 241 42.10 -6.85 7.70
N LYS A 242 41.67 -8.09 7.92
CA LYS A 242 42.58 -9.21 8.18
C LYS A 242 42.75 -10.16 6.99
N TRP A 243 41.64 -10.58 6.37
CA TRP A 243 41.67 -11.41 5.15
C TRP A 243 40.99 -10.74 3.97
N ALA A 244 39.70 -10.42 4.13
CA ALA A 244 38.89 -9.70 3.18
C ALA A 244 38.11 -8.62 3.92
N THR A 245 37.73 -7.57 3.21
CA THR A 245 36.86 -6.53 3.75
C THR A 245 35.43 -6.94 3.50
N GLU A 246 34.61 -6.89 4.55
CA GLU A 246 33.15 -6.99 4.48
C GLU A 246 32.62 -8.18 3.67
N GLY A 247 33.14 -9.39 3.90
CA GLY A 247 32.74 -10.60 3.16
C GLY A 247 31.23 -10.88 3.20
N ASP A 248 30.58 -10.48 4.29
CA ASP A 248 29.16 -10.76 4.56
C ASP A 248 28.20 -9.65 4.13
N THR A 249 28.71 -8.44 3.87
CA THR A 249 27.90 -7.29 3.46
C THR A 249 27.00 -7.56 2.25
N PRO A 250 27.37 -8.39 1.25
CA PRO A 250 26.45 -8.77 0.18
C PRO A 250 25.10 -9.32 0.65
N ALA A 251 25.00 -9.91 1.84
CA ALA A 251 23.75 -10.46 2.36
C ALA A 251 22.65 -9.41 2.56
N PHE A 252 22.97 -8.25 3.14
CA PHE A 252 21.99 -7.17 3.31
C PHE A 252 21.97 -6.22 2.11
N MET A 253 23.07 -6.14 1.34
CA MET A 253 23.11 -5.38 0.09
C MET A 253 22.31 -6.03 -1.06
N HIS A 254 21.97 -7.31 -0.96
CA HIS A 254 21.03 -7.98 -1.86
C HIS A 254 19.62 -7.39 -1.80
N VAL A 255 19.21 -6.99 -0.59
CA VAL A 255 17.87 -6.46 -0.33
C VAL A 255 17.86 -4.94 -0.22
N TYR A 256 19.01 -4.26 -0.28
CA TYR A 256 19.09 -2.81 -0.22
C TYR A 256 18.22 -2.18 -1.32
N PRO A 257 17.17 -1.39 -0.98
CA PRO A 257 16.10 -1.08 -1.91
C PRO A 257 16.46 0.04 -2.91
N ASN A 258 17.64 0.08 -3.53
CA ASN A 258 18.10 1.21 -4.37
C ASN A 258 17.52 1.28 -5.80
N GLY A 259 16.52 0.46 -6.12
CA GLY A 259 15.89 0.40 -7.44
C GLY A 259 16.60 -0.46 -8.49
N LEU A 260 17.67 -1.16 -8.12
CA LEU A 260 18.36 -2.10 -9.01
C LEU A 260 17.65 -3.44 -9.17
N ASN A 261 16.97 -3.96 -8.14
CA ASN A 261 16.37 -5.29 -8.19
C ASN A 261 15.19 -5.44 -7.21
N ASP A 262 14.31 -6.38 -7.54
CA ASP A 262 13.45 -7.07 -6.59
C ASP A 262 14.27 -8.21 -5.94
N PRO A 263 14.42 -8.25 -4.61
CA PRO A 263 15.22 -9.28 -3.96
C PRO A 263 14.68 -10.71 -4.10
N ASP A 264 13.37 -10.90 -4.34
CA ASP A 264 12.78 -12.22 -4.64
C ASP A 264 13.06 -12.66 -6.08
N LYS A 265 13.47 -11.74 -6.97
CA LYS A 265 13.95 -12.02 -8.33
C LYS A 265 15.48 -12.10 -8.35
N ILE A 266 15.99 -13.17 -7.77
CA ILE A 266 17.42 -13.39 -7.46
C ILE A 266 18.36 -13.31 -8.68
N ASP A 267 17.81 -13.44 -9.88
CA ASP A 267 18.51 -13.41 -11.16
C ASP A 267 18.65 -12.02 -11.77
N GLN A 268 17.93 -11.02 -11.25
CA GLN A 268 18.00 -9.65 -11.72
C GLN A 268 19.38 -9.03 -11.49
N GLY A 269 20.00 -9.33 -10.36
CA GLY A 269 21.31 -8.80 -9.98
C GLY A 269 21.25 -7.40 -9.40
N GLY A 270 22.03 -7.15 -8.36
CA GLY A 270 22.11 -5.86 -7.68
C GLY A 270 23.37 -5.76 -6.82
N TRP A 271 23.33 -4.96 -5.76
CA TRP A 271 24.48 -4.76 -4.86
C TRP A 271 24.86 -6.02 -4.07
N GLY A 272 23.95 -6.98 -3.88
CA GLY A 272 24.27 -8.30 -3.29
C GLY A 272 24.80 -9.35 -4.28
N GLY A 273 24.89 -9.01 -5.57
CA GLY A 273 25.28 -9.93 -6.64
C GLY A 273 24.08 -10.46 -7.41
N ARG A 274 24.30 -11.54 -8.19
CA ARG A 274 23.30 -12.16 -9.07
C ARG A 274 23.35 -13.68 -9.01
N PHE A 275 22.19 -14.31 -8.98
CA PHE A 275 22.04 -15.75 -8.72
C PHE A 275 21.26 -16.44 -9.83
N GLY A 276 21.54 -17.72 -10.08
CA GLY A 276 20.81 -18.48 -11.10
C GLY A 276 19.43 -18.90 -10.61
N LEU A 277 18.44 -18.98 -11.51
CA LEU A 277 17.10 -19.51 -11.23
C LEU A 277 17.05 -21.04 -11.11
N THR A 278 18.14 -21.72 -11.45
CA THR A 278 18.28 -23.17 -11.29
C THR A 278 19.12 -23.46 -10.06
N LYS A 279 18.57 -24.26 -9.14
CA LYS A 279 19.32 -24.75 -7.99
C LYS A 279 20.47 -25.64 -8.45
N LYS A 280 21.59 -25.57 -7.73
CA LYS A 280 22.77 -26.41 -7.96
C LYS A 280 22.96 -27.34 -6.77
N THR A 281 23.25 -28.59 -7.07
CA THR A 281 23.56 -29.60 -6.04
C THR A 281 24.93 -29.35 -5.44
N GLY A 282 25.02 -29.38 -4.11
CA GLY A 282 26.30 -29.41 -3.39
C GLY A 282 27.18 -28.17 -3.62
N ILE A 283 26.59 -26.96 -3.61
CA ILE A 283 27.39 -25.72 -3.58
C ILE A 283 28.28 -25.74 -2.34
N LYS A 284 29.59 -25.82 -2.55
CA LYS A 284 30.58 -26.09 -1.52
C LYS A 284 30.55 -25.03 -0.41
N SER A 285 30.52 -25.51 0.83
CA SER A 285 30.82 -24.72 2.02
C SER A 285 32.29 -24.30 2.10
N MET A 286 32.61 -23.42 3.04
CA MET A 286 33.99 -23.11 3.41
C MET A 286 34.74 -24.34 3.93
N SER A 287 36.07 -24.27 3.83
CA SER A 287 36.97 -25.35 4.24
C SER A 287 36.88 -25.69 5.74
N GLY A 288 36.47 -24.74 6.58
CA GLY A 288 36.27 -24.95 8.01
C GLY A 288 35.16 -25.96 8.37
N VAL A 289 34.21 -26.20 7.47
CA VAL A 289 33.11 -27.19 7.63
C VAL A 289 33.60 -28.63 7.41
N LYS A 290 34.80 -28.84 6.85
CA LYS A 290 35.49 -30.15 6.77
C LYS A 290 34.66 -31.32 6.23
N GLY A 291 33.70 -31.04 5.33
CA GLY A 291 32.86 -32.06 4.69
C GLY A 291 31.71 -32.58 5.56
N GLU A 292 31.39 -31.90 6.66
CA GLU A 292 30.27 -32.25 7.56
C GLU A 292 28.91 -32.19 6.84
N GLU A 293 28.77 -31.38 5.78
CA GLU A 293 27.56 -31.30 4.94
C GLU A 293 27.22 -32.61 4.19
N ARG A 294 28.21 -33.50 3.97
CA ARG A 294 28.03 -34.74 3.17
C ARG A 294 26.94 -35.66 3.70
N LYS A 295 26.61 -35.57 4.98
CA LYS A 295 25.52 -36.35 5.59
C LYS A 295 24.12 -35.91 5.10
N PHE A 296 24.02 -34.77 4.42
CA PHE A 296 22.77 -34.24 3.85
C PHE A 296 22.72 -34.36 2.32
N ASP A 297 23.71 -34.97 1.67
CA ASP A 297 23.74 -35.13 0.23
C ASP A 297 22.57 -36.02 -0.29
N PRO A 298 22.01 -35.75 -1.48
CA PRO A 298 22.15 -34.49 -2.23
C PRO A 298 21.25 -33.40 -1.62
N TYR A 299 21.74 -32.15 -1.59
CA TYR A 299 20.97 -30.96 -1.27
C TYR A 299 21.16 -29.90 -2.36
N ASP A 300 20.11 -29.13 -2.63
CA ASP A 300 20.04 -28.18 -3.74
C ASP A 300 19.70 -26.78 -3.24
N MET A 301 20.46 -25.78 -3.68
CA MET A 301 20.25 -24.37 -3.32
C MET A 301 20.59 -23.45 -4.49
N TYR A 302 20.16 -22.19 -4.42
CA TYR A 302 20.52 -21.18 -5.40
C TYR A 302 21.95 -20.70 -5.14
N GLY A 303 22.70 -20.42 -6.21
CA GLY A 303 24.06 -19.90 -6.11
C GLY A 303 24.36 -18.89 -7.19
N ASN A 304 25.54 -18.27 -7.11
CA ASN A 304 25.93 -17.22 -8.06
C ASN A 304 25.85 -17.72 -9.52
N THR A 305 25.56 -16.77 -10.41
CA THR A 305 25.83 -16.91 -11.84
C THR A 305 27.35 -16.98 -12.10
N SER A 306 27.73 -17.22 -13.34
CA SER A 306 29.15 -17.28 -13.74
C SER A 306 29.91 -15.96 -13.54
N GLU A 307 29.21 -14.82 -13.39
CA GLU A 307 29.84 -13.53 -13.06
C GLU A 307 30.50 -13.53 -11.67
N GLY A 308 30.01 -14.35 -10.73
CA GLY A 308 30.47 -14.36 -9.35
C GLY A 308 30.48 -12.94 -8.76
N ALA A 309 31.62 -12.53 -8.21
CA ALA A 309 31.79 -11.19 -7.65
C ALA A 309 31.79 -10.06 -8.68
N GLY A 310 31.94 -10.37 -9.98
CA GLY A 310 31.77 -9.40 -11.06
C GLY A 310 30.39 -8.74 -11.06
N ALA A 311 29.36 -9.48 -10.61
CA ALA A 311 27.99 -8.97 -10.48
C ALA A 311 27.86 -7.88 -9.40
N ILE A 312 28.72 -7.88 -8.38
CA ILE A 312 28.78 -6.84 -7.34
C ILE A 312 29.71 -5.71 -7.80
N LYS A 313 30.93 -6.07 -8.24
CA LYS A 313 32.02 -5.15 -8.57
C LYS A 313 31.63 -4.10 -9.61
N ARG A 314 30.71 -4.42 -10.52
CA ARG A 314 30.21 -3.49 -11.54
C ARG A 314 29.54 -2.25 -10.94
N TRP A 315 29.03 -2.33 -9.72
CA TRP A 315 28.34 -1.24 -9.01
C TRP A 315 29.25 -0.49 -8.02
N LYS A 316 30.54 -0.81 -7.96
CA LYS A 316 31.45 -0.38 -6.88
C LYS A 316 31.48 1.12 -6.60
N THR A 317 31.27 1.97 -7.61
CA THR A 317 31.31 3.43 -7.44
C THR A 317 30.15 3.90 -6.57
N GLY A 318 28.90 3.68 -6.99
CA GLY A 318 27.73 4.03 -6.18
C GLY A 318 27.68 3.28 -4.86
N TYR A 319 28.14 2.01 -4.84
CA TYR A 319 28.22 1.19 -3.63
C TYR A 319 29.14 1.81 -2.56
N ASN A 320 30.33 2.25 -2.95
CA ASN A 320 31.31 2.82 -2.03
C ASN A 320 30.93 4.26 -1.67
N ASN A 321 30.58 5.09 -2.65
CA ASN A 321 30.17 6.48 -2.40
C ASN A 321 28.99 6.57 -1.42
N ASN A 322 28.01 5.66 -1.53
CA ASN A 322 26.94 5.53 -0.55
C ASN A 322 27.46 5.35 0.88
N PHE A 323 28.50 4.53 1.08
CA PHE A 323 29.05 4.32 2.41
C PHE A 323 29.86 5.51 2.91
N GLN A 324 30.66 6.13 2.05
CA GLN A 324 31.37 7.36 2.40
C GLN A 324 30.39 8.46 2.84
N ALA A 325 29.38 8.79 2.03
CA ALA A 325 28.41 9.83 2.39
C ALA A 325 27.64 9.48 3.69
N ARG A 326 27.28 8.22 3.91
CA ARG A 326 26.64 7.80 5.16
C ARG A 326 27.56 7.86 6.37
N MET A 327 28.88 7.73 6.19
CA MET A 327 29.85 8.01 7.24
C MET A 327 30.00 9.52 7.48
N ASP A 328 29.90 10.36 6.43
CA ASP A 328 29.80 11.83 6.58
C ASP A 328 28.57 12.20 7.40
N TRP A 329 27.40 11.61 7.11
CA TRP A 329 26.16 11.80 7.88
C TRP A 329 26.32 11.45 9.37
N SER A 330 27.25 10.56 9.71
CA SER A 330 27.46 10.13 11.08
C SER A 330 28.22 11.15 11.93
N ILE A 331 28.90 12.13 11.32
CA ILE A 331 29.79 13.07 12.02
C ILE A 331 29.33 14.54 11.96
N THR A 332 28.23 14.84 11.28
CA THR A 332 27.68 16.20 11.19
C THR A 332 26.19 16.22 11.55
N ASP A 333 25.76 17.24 12.28
CA ASP A 333 24.35 17.53 12.62
C ASP A 333 23.74 18.60 11.69
N GLU A 334 24.47 18.96 10.63
CA GLU A 334 24.03 19.91 9.60
C GLU A 334 23.80 19.17 8.28
N TYR A 335 22.54 19.14 7.82
CA TYR A 335 22.14 18.50 6.57
C TYR A 335 23.03 18.94 5.40
N SER A 336 23.21 20.25 5.22
CA SER A 336 23.98 20.86 4.11
C SER A 336 25.49 20.57 4.11
N LYS A 337 26.02 19.84 5.09
CA LYS A 337 27.45 19.49 5.17
C LYS A 337 27.78 18.11 4.62
N ALA A 338 26.78 17.35 4.17
CA ALA A 338 26.98 16.07 3.51
C ALA A 338 26.02 15.92 2.34
N ASN A 339 26.41 15.13 1.35
CA ASN A 339 25.59 14.87 0.16
C ASN A 339 24.48 13.83 0.45
N HIS A 340 23.36 13.87 -0.27
CA HIS A 340 22.28 12.89 -0.19
C HIS A 340 21.91 12.30 -1.54
N HIS A 341 21.25 11.14 -1.52
CA HIS A 341 21.00 10.41 -2.75
C HIS A 341 19.96 11.12 -3.61
N PRO A 342 20.16 11.20 -4.94
CA PRO A 342 19.14 11.72 -5.83
C PRO A 342 17.91 10.79 -5.84
N ILE A 343 16.78 11.33 -6.28
CA ILE A 343 15.52 10.60 -6.43
C ILE A 343 15.31 10.32 -7.91
N ALA A 344 15.47 9.05 -8.30
CA ALA A 344 15.25 8.61 -9.67
C ALA A 344 13.76 8.32 -9.94
N VAL A 345 13.24 8.91 -11.02
CA VAL A 345 11.86 8.72 -11.49
C VAL A 345 11.91 8.07 -12.87
N VAL A 346 10.97 7.16 -13.18
CA VAL A 346 10.79 6.68 -14.56
C VAL A 346 9.33 6.70 -14.94
N ASN A 347 8.98 7.41 -16.02
CA ASN A 347 7.62 7.58 -16.54
C ASN A 347 6.63 8.07 -15.46
N GLY A 348 7.08 8.95 -14.56
CA GLY A 348 6.30 9.46 -13.43
C GLY A 348 6.26 8.55 -12.19
N ASP A 349 6.77 7.32 -12.28
CA ASP A 349 6.91 6.41 -11.15
C ASP A 349 8.12 6.79 -10.28
N LYS A 350 7.84 7.21 -9.04
CA LYS A 350 8.83 7.61 -8.03
C LYS A 350 9.22 6.50 -7.06
N THR A 351 8.67 5.29 -7.23
CA THR A 351 9.02 4.16 -6.39
C THR A 351 10.45 3.70 -6.65
N ARG A 352 10.99 2.88 -5.76
CA ARG A 352 12.25 2.16 -5.94
C ARG A 352 12.00 0.70 -6.35
N ASP A 353 10.79 0.38 -6.81
CA ASP A 353 10.41 -0.97 -7.29
C ASP A 353 10.88 -1.21 -8.73
N VAL A 354 10.94 -2.46 -9.19
CA VAL A 354 11.17 -2.73 -10.61
C VAL A 354 9.94 -2.32 -11.44
N LEU A 355 10.14 -1.53 -12.51
CA LEU A 355 9.06 -1.13 -13.42
C LEU A 355 8.84 -2.18 -14.51
N GLU A 356 7.62 -2.69 -14.63
CA GLU A 356 7.24 -3.63 -15.68
C GLU A 356 6.58 -2.89 -16.85
N VAL A 357 7.11 -3.07 -18.05
CA VAL A 357 6.59 -2.47 -19.29
C VAL A 357 6.32 -3.57 -20.31
N ARG A 358 5.27 -3.41 -21.13
CA ARG A 358 5.00 -4.31 -22.25
C ARG A 358 5.27 -3.61 -23.58
N ALA A 359 5.88 -4.32 -24.51
CA ALA A 359 6.15 -3.82 -25.85
C ALA A 359 5.99 -4.92 -26.91
N SER A 360 5.79 -4.55 -28.16
CA SER A 360 5.81 -5.49 -29.27
C SER A 360 7.21 -5.60 -29.85
N ALA A 361 7.60 -6.78 -30.34
CA ALA A 361 8.84 -6.94 -31.09
C ALA A 361 8.87 -5.95 -32.28
N GLY A 362 10.03 -5.36 -32.56
CA GLY A 362 10.19 -4.34 -33.60
C GLY A 362 9.63 -2.95 -33.29
N SER A 363 9.03 -2.74 -32.11
CA SER A 363 8.52 -1.43 -31.67
C SER A 363 9.60 -0.59 -30.96
N THR A 364 9.22 0.59 -30.48
CA THR A 364 10.07 1.46 -29.66
C THR A 364 9.36 1.80 -28.35
N VAL A 365 10.07 1.70 -27.24
CA VAL A 365 9.60 2.09 -25.90
C VAL A 365 10.25 3.41 -25.52
N LYS A 366 9.43 4.40 -25.14
CA LYS A 366 9.92 5.67 -24.60
C LYS A 366 10.03 5.56 -23.07
N LEU A 367 11.17 5.94 -22.53
CA LEU A 367 11.44 6.00 -21.10
C LEU A 367 11.87 7.42 -20.75
N SER A 368 11.18 8.02 -19.77
CA SER A 368 11.42 9.38 -19.32
C SER A 368 11.87 9.37 -17.86
N ALA A 369 13.01 9.97 -17.57
CA ALA A 369 13.47 10.27 -16.22
C ALA A 369 13.01 11.65 -15.72
N ALA A 370 12.08 12.30 -16.45
CA ALA A 370 11.53 13.58 -16.06
C ALA A 370 10.86 13.48 -14.67
N GLY A 371 11.12 14.47 -13.83
CA GLY A 371 10.70 14.48 -12.43
C GLY A 371 11.71 13.85 -11.46
N SER A 372 12.83 13.29 -11.95
CA SER A 372 13.98 13.01 -11.09
C SER A 372 14.53 14.31 -10.51
N SER A 373 14.97 14.26 -9.26
CA SER A 373 15.40 15.45 -8.50
C SER A 373 16.53 15.10 -7.55
N ASP A 374 17.29 16.10 -7.14
CA ASP A 374 18.28 15.99 -6.08
C ASP A 374 17.85 16.81 -4.86
N PRO A 375 17.89 16.28 -3.63
CA PRO A 375 17.46 17.01 -2.44
C PRO A 375 18.46 18.08 -1.97
N ASP A 376 19.70 18.08 -2.48
CA ASP A 376 20.74 19.06 -2.20
C ASP A 376 20.85 20.12 -3.31
N ASP A 377 19.93 20.08 -4.29
CA ASP A 377 19.91 20.91 -5.50
C ASP A 377 21.14 20.68 -6.42
N ASP A 378 21.79 19.51 -6.31
CA ASP A 378 22.90 19.11 -7.19
C ASP A 378 22.44 18.77 -8.61
N SER A 379 23.37 18.86 -9.58
CA SER A 379 23.09 18.58 -10.98
C SER A 379 23.06 17.08 -11.27
N LEU A 380 22.03 16.65 -12.01
CA LEU A 380 21.83 15.24 -12.32
C LEU A 380 22.42 14.81 -13.68
N SER A 381 23.12 13.67 -13.67
CA SER A 381 23.60 12.95 -14.84
C SER A 381 22.81 11.66 -15.05
N TYR A 382 22.35 11.42 -16.29
CA TYR A 382 21.50 10.30 -16.65
C TYR A 382 22.29 9.27 -17.46
N SER A 383 22.09 7.98 -17.19
CA SER A 383 22.62 6.89 -18.01
C SER A 383 21.65 5.72 -18.12
N TRP A 384 21.15 5.47 -19.33
CA TRP A 384 20.29 4.33 -19.65
C TRP A 384 21.10 3.20 -20.28
N LYS A 385 21.08 2.02 -19.65
CA LYS A 385 21.90 0.88 -20.07
C LYS A 385 21.03 -0.36 -20.27
N PHE A 386 21.22 -1.05 -21.38
CA PHE A 386 20.69 -2.41 -21.54
C PHE A 386 21.46 -3.36 -20.62
N TYR A 387 20.76 -3.97 -19.67
CA TYR A 387 21.32 -4.94 -18.76
C TYR A 387 21.10 -6.36 -19.32
N LYS A 388 22.04 -6.79 -20.14
CA LYS A 388 21.97 -8.02 -20.91
C LYS A 388 21.93 -9.29 -20.04
N GLU A 389 22.72 -9.31 -18.98
CA GLU A 389 22.98 -10.51 -18.19
C GLU A 389 21.74 -11.11 -17.48
N PRO A 390 20.79 -10.31 -16.95
CA PRO A 390 19.51 -10.80 -16.46
C PRO A 390 18.43 -10.92 -17.56
N SER A 391 18.65 -10.38 -18.75
CA SER A 391 17.66 -10.43 -19.82
C SER A 391 17.59 -11.82 -20.45
N SER A 392 16.38 -12.30 -20.75
CA SER A 392 16.19 -13.48 -21.58
C SER A 392 16.47 -13.20 -23.06
N TYR A 393 16.43 -11.93 -23.48
CA TYR A 393 16.97 -11.50 -24.78
C TYR A 393 18.50 -11.36 -24.74
N ASP A 394 19.21 -12.10 -25.60
CA ASP A 394 20.68 -12.15 -25.65
C ASP A 394 21.30 -11.39 -26.83
N GLY A 395 20.48 -10.69 -27.62
CA GLY A 395 20.94 -9.85 -28.73
C GLY A 395 21.46 -8.48 -28.29
N ASN A 396 21.43 -7.53 -29.22
CA ASN A 396 21.78 -6.13 -28.96
C ASN A 396 20.50 -5.29 -28.89
N VAL A 397 20.44 -4.37 -27.93
CA VAL A 397 19.35 -3.40 -27.78
C VAL A 397 19.93 -2.01 -27.95
N SER A 398 19.35 -1.21 -28.85
CA SER A 398 19.77 0.17 -29.08
C SER A 398 18.92 1.11 -28.24
N ILE A 399 19.58 2.03 -27.53
CA ILE A 399 18.92 3.08 -26.74
C ILE A 399 19.38 4.42 -27.32
N LYS A 400 18.45 5.22 -27.82
CA LYS A 400 18.71 6.62 -28.21
C LYS A 400 18.47 7.52 -27.00
N GLY A 401 19.25 8.59 -26.85
CA GLY A 401 19.14 9.46 -25.68
C GLY A 401 19.61 8.77 -24.40
N ASP A 402 20.55 7.84 -24.51
CA ASP A 402 21.07 7.03 -23.39
C ASP A 402 21.78 7.83 -22.29
N SER A 403 22.04 9.11 -22.53
CA SER A 403 22.67 10.08 -21.62
C SER A 403 21.77 11.29 -21.32
N SER A 404 20.49 11.22 -21.67
CA SER A 404 19.50 12.26 -21.41
C SER A 404 18.38 11.77 -20.51
N ALA A 405 17.60 12.71 -19.96
CA ALA A 405 16.41 12.38 -19.20
C ALA A 405 15.41 11.56 -20.04
N GLU A 406 15.30 11.84 -21.34
CA GLU A 406 14.46 11.09 -22.27
C GLU A 406 15.28 10.07 -23.05
N ALA A 407 14.81 8.82 -23.10
CA ALA A 407 15.43 7.73 -23.85
C ALA A 407 14.41 6.94 -24.67
N GLU A 408 14.85 6.41 -25.81
CA GLU A 408 14.05 5.54 -26.67
C GLU A 408 14.74 4.18 -26.86
N VAL A 409 14.14 3.13 -26.31
CA VAL A 409 14.61 1.75 -26.41
C VAL A 409 14.01 1.11 -27.66
N SER A 410 14.87 0.71 -28.59
CA SER A 410 14.45 0.00 -29.81
C SER A 410 14.32 -1.49 -29.51
N ILE A 411 13.09 -2.02 -29.53
CA ILE A 411 12.80 -3.42 -29.26
C ILE A 411 13.11 -4.25 -30.50
N PRO A 412 14.06 -5.20 -30.46
CA PRO A 412 14.42 -5.98 -31.64
C PRO A 412 13.24 -6.81 -32.17
N ALA A 413 13.16 -6.93 -33.50
CA ALA A 413 12.13 -7.72 -34.19
C ALA A 413 12.13 -9.20 -33.79
N ASN A 414 13.29 -9.70 -33.36
CA ASN A 414 13.49 -11.09 -32.94
C ASN A 414 13.40 -11.30 -31.42
N ALA A 415 12.94 -10.30 -30.65
CA ALA A 415 12.85 -10.39 -29.19
C ALA A 415 11.49 -10.92 -28.68
N ALA A 416 10.64 -11.46 -29.55
CA ALA A 416 9.31 -11.95 -29.17
C ALA A 416 9.39 -13.03 -28.08
N ASP A 417 8.50 -12.93 -27.08
CA ASP A 417 8.40 -13.81 -25.91
C ASP A 417 9.65 -13.82 -25.00
N GLN A 418 10.48 -12.77 -25.12
CA GLN A 418 11.62 -12.52 -24.25
C GLN A 418 11.42 -11.23 -23.46
N ASP A 419 12.26 -11.01 -22.46
CA ASP A 419 12.35 -9.78 -21.69
C ASP A 419 13.67 -9.05 -22.00
N ILE A 420 13.62 -7.73 -21.82
CA ILE A 420 14.76 -6.83 -21.95
C ILE A 420 14.81 -5.97 -20.70
N HIS A 421 15.89 -6.09 -19.92
CA HIS A 421 16.13 -5.27 -18.75
C HIS A 421 16.89 -4.01 -19.15
N VAL A 422 16.37 -2.84 -18.77
CA VAL A 422 17.02 -1.54 -18.95
C VAL A 422 17.19 -0.91 -17.58
N ILE A 423 18.36 -0.34 -17.30
CA ILE A 423 18.67 0.35 -16.05
C ILE A 423 18.84 1.83 -16.36
N LEU A 424 18.08 2.68 -15.67
CA LEU A 424 18.46 4.07 -15.43
C LEU A 424 19.43 4.07 -14.25
N GLU A 425 20.62 4.59 -14.47
CA GLU A 425 21.58 4.99 -13.46
C GLU A 425 21.61 6.52 -13.46
N LEU A 426 21.21 7.11 -12.34
CA LEU A 426 21.20 8.54 -12.09
C LEU A 426 22.27 8.84 -11.05
N HIS A 427 23.05 9.90 -11.24
CA HIS A 427 23.91 10.41 -10.17
C HIS A 427 23.97 11.92 -10.14
N ASP A 428 24.16 12.47 -8.96
CA ASP A 428 24.41 13.89 -8.72
C ASP A 428 25.86 14.29 -9.06
N ASP A 429 26.19 15.57 -8.87
CA ASP A 429 27.56 16.09 -8.89
C ASP A 429 28.09 16.52 -7.49
N GLY A 430 27.41 16.12 -6.42
CA GLY A 430 27.81 16.30 -5.02
C GLY A 430 29.03 15.46 -4.64
N LEU A 431 29.56 15.63 -3.42
CA LEU A 431 30.80 14.97 -2.98
C LEU A 431 30.59 14.06 -1.75
N PRO A 432 30.82 12.74 -1.87
CA PRO A 432 31.04 11.98 -3.12
C PRO A 432 29.77 11.94 -3.97
N ASN A 433 29.87 11.67 -5.28
CA ASN A 433 28.66 11.58 -6.12
C ASN A 433 27.76 10.43 -5.63
N LEU A 434 26.48 10.67 -5.39
CA LEU A 434 25.55 9.63 -4.99
C LEU A 434 24.67 9.18 -6.15
N TYR A 435 24.26 7.91 -6.07
CA TYR A 435 23.64 7.19 -7.18
C TYR A 435 22.26 6.69 -6.79
N ALA A 436 21.31 6.84 -7.70
CA ALA A 436 20.00 6.20 -7.64
C ALA A 436 19.75 5.41 -8.92
N TYR A 437 18.95 4.35 -8.81
CA TYR A 437 18.70 3.45 -9.93
C TYR A 437 17.22 3.21 -10.13
N ARG A 438 16.83 2.93 -11.38
CA ARG A 438 15.51 2.40 -11.73
C ARG A 438 15.67 1.30 -12.77
N ARG A 439 15.24 0.08 -12.45
CA ARG A 439 15.13 -1.01 -13.41
C ARG A 439 13.79 -0.97 -14.12
N VAL A 440 13.83 -1.10 -15.44
CA VAL A 440 12.67 -1.33 -16.29
C VAL A 440 12.81 -2.71 -16.95
N VAL A 441 11.83 -3.57 -16.78
CA VAL A 441 11.74 -4.87 -17.44
C VAL A 441 10.72 -4.77 -18.55
N VAL A 442 11.17 -4.87 -19.80
CA VAL A 442 10.32 -4.82 -20.97
C VAL A 442 9.97 -6.24 -21.39
N SER A 443 8.75 -6.68 -21.11
CA SER A 443 8.18 -7.93 -21.62
C SER A 443 7.78 -7.74 -23.09
N VAL A 444 8.37 -8.53 -23.99
CA VAL A 444 8.20 -8.36 -25.44
C VAL A 444 7.22 -9.39 -26.02
N GLY A 445 6.12 -8.93 -26.61
CA GLY A 445 5.18 -9.76 -27.38
C GLY A 445 5.54 -9.85 -28.88
N ALA A 446 4.96 -10.80 -29.61
CA ALA A 446 5.21 -10.97 -31.05
C ALA A 446 4.88 -9.75 -31.93
N LEU A 447 5.64 -9.59 -33.03
CA LEU A 447 5.43 -8.59 -34.09
C LEU A 447 4.01 -8.69 -34.67
N GLN A 448 3.17 -7.68 -34.49
CA GLN A 448 1.93 -7.57 -35.25
C GLN A 448 2.20 -6.91 -36.61
N ALA A 449 2.07 -7.67 -37.70
CA ALA A 449 1.91 -7.11 -39.03
C ALA A 449 0.56 -6.38 -39.08
N ASN A 450 0.57 -5.08 -39.38
CA ASN A 450 -0.58 -4.18 -39.36
C ASN A 450 -1.92 -4.84 -39.76
N LYS A 451 -2.69 -5.22 -38.73
CA LYS A 451 -4.15 -5.23 -38.68
C LYS A 451 -4.54 -5.26 -37.20
N ALA A 452 -4.95 -4.09 -36.70
CA ALA A 452 -5.74 -3.81 -35.49
C ALA A 452 -5.72 -4.88 -34.37
N ASP A 453 -5.09 -4.49 -33.27
CA ASP A 453 -4.67 -5.31 -32.13
C ASP A 453 -5.74 -6.23 -31.50
N LYS A 454 -5.35 -7.50 -31.31
CA LYS A 454 -5.89 -8.41 -30.28
C LYS A 454 -4.72 -9.07 -29.53
N ALA A 455 -4.48 -8.62 -28.30
CA ALA A 455 -3.51 -9.19 -27.37
C ALA A 455 -3.97 -10.55 -26.79
N GLY A 456 -3.02 -11.45 -26.61
CA GLY A 456 -3.15 -12.74 -25.93
C GLY A 456 -2.38 -12.77 -24.60
N VAL A 457 -3.08 -13.29 -23.59
CA VAL A 457 -2.78 -13.66 -22.19
C VAL A 457 -1.66 -14.73 -22.08
N PRO A 458 -0.78 -14.76 -21.04
CA PRO A 458 -0.91 -15.65 -19.84
C PRO A 458 -0.26 -15.09 -18.54
N ARG A 459 -0.39 -15.58 -17.28
CA ARG A 459 -1.24 -16.54 -16.52
C ARG A 459 -0.74 -16.48 -15.05
N ALA A 460 -1.62 -16.54 -14.06
CA ALA A 460 -1.33 -16.36 -12.62
C ALA A 460 -1.35 -17.62 -11.74
N VAL A 461 -1.21 -17.39 -10.43
CA VAL A 461 -1.55 -18.32 -9.33
C VAL A 461 -2.42 -17.59 -8.29
N GLU A 462 -3.40 -18.34 -7.79
CA GLU A 462 -4.63 -18.01 -7.05
C GLU A 462 -4.41 -17.81 -5.53
N GLY A 463 -5.30 -17.22 -4.72
CA GLY A 463 -6.63 -16.67 -4.97
C GLY A 463 -7.29 -16.15 -3.69
N GLU A 464 -8.32 -15.31 -3.84
CA GLU A 464 -9.52 -15.18 -2.99
C GLU A 464 -10.48 -14.22 -3.74
N GLU A 465 -11.73 -14.64 -3.98
CA GLU A 465 -12.67 -13.91 -4.86
C GLU A 465 -13.18 -12.61 -4.22
N SER A 466 -12.81 -11.47 -4.83
CA SER A 466 -13.31 -10.13 -4.48
C SER A 466 -14.46 -9.67 -5.40
N VAL A 467 -15.35 -8.88 -4.78
CA VAL A 467 -16.56 -8.20 -5.27
C VAL A 467 -16.45 -7.63 -6.71
N GLY A 468 -17.19 -8.24 -7.65
CA GLY A 468 -17.43 -7.74 -9.01
C GLY A 468 -18.79 -8.22 -9.55
N GLN A 469 -19.34 -7.57 -10.58
CA GLN A 469 -20.61 -7.97 -11.23
C GLN A 469 -20.60 -9.48 -11.57
N SER A 470 -21.68 -10.22 -11.27
CA SER A 470 -21.75 -11.67 -11.54
C SER A 470 -21.72 -11.97 -13.04
N PHE A 471 -21.09 -13.08 -13.43
CA PHE A 471 -20.94 -13.46 -14.85
C PHE A 471 -22.28 -13.54 -15.59
N ASN A 472 -23.31 -14.12 -14.97
CA ASN A 472 -24.69 -14.13 -15.46
C ASN A 472 -25.21 -12.73 -15.82
N THR A 473 -25.07 -11.77 -14.90
CA THR A 473 -25.56 -10.39 -15.09
C THR A 473 -24.76 -9.67 -16.17
N TRP A 474 -23.44 -9.89 -16.17
CA TRP A 474 -22.56 -9.30 -17.16
C TRP A 474 -22.90 -9.78 -18.59
N LEU A 475 -23.14 -11.08 -18.80
CA LEU A 475 -23.51 -11.63 -20.12
C LEU A 475 -24.76 -10.96 -20.70
N LYS A 476 -25.80 -10.72 -19.89
CA LYS A 476 -27.02 -10.02 -20.30
C LYS A 476 -26.77 -8.62 -20.87
N SER A 477 -25.72 -7.95 -20.38
CA SER A 477 -25.32 -6.62 -20.87
C SER A 477 -24.29 -6.67 -22.01
N TYR A 478 -23.35 -7.61 -21.94
CA TYR A 478 -22.23 -7.70 -22.87
C TYR A 478 -22.68 -8.16 -24.25
N ILE A 479 -23.49 -9.22 -24.33
CA ILE A 479 -23.88 -9.83 -25.60
C ILE A 479 -24.59 -8.83 -26.52
N PRO A 480 -25.67 -8.13 -26.10
CA PRO A 480 -26.36 -7.18 -26.99
C PRO A 480 -25.50 -5.94 -27.31
N THR A 481 -24.54 -5.59 -26.46
CA THR A 481 -23.59 -4.49 -26.72
C THR A 481 -22.55 -4.88 -27.77
N LYS A 482 -22.09 -6.13 -27.77
CA LYS A 482 -21.02 -6.61 -28.63
C LYS A 482 -21.53 -7.14 -29.98
N TYR A 483 -22.68 -7.81 -29.95
CA TYR A 483 -23.27 -8.49 -31.09
C TYR A 483 -24.59 -7.78 -31.40
N ALA A 484 -24.54 -6.80 -32.30
CA ALA A 484 -25.66 -5.90 -32.60
C ALA A 484 -26.88 -6.61 -33.19
N ASP A 485 -26.70 -7.81 -33.74
CA ASP A 485 -27.71 -8.71 -34.27
C ASP A 485 -28.25 -9.70 -33.21
N ALA A 486 -27.68 -9.72 -32.00
CA ALA A 486 -28.08 -10.69 -30.99
C ALA A 486 -29.47 -10.38 -30.42
N LYS A 487 -30.36 -11.37 -30.46
CA LYS A 487 -31.66 -11.31 -29.79
C LYS A 487 -31.57 -12.05 -28.45
N ILE A 488 -31.86 -11.35 -27.35
CA ILE A 488 -31.88 -11.91 -26.00
C ILE A 488 -33.32 -12.27 -25.61
N ASP A 489 -33.53 -13.51 -25.20
CA ASP A 489 -34.78 -13.99 -24.61
C ASP A 489 -34.50 -14.38 -23.14
N ASP A 490 -35.11 -13.66 -22.20
CA ASP A 490 -34.97 -13.90 -20.76
C ASP A 490 -36.20 -14.66 -20.23
N HIS A 491 -35.99 -15.88 -19.76
CA HIS A 491 -37.04 -16.76 -19.27
C HIS A 491 -37.18 -16.70 -17.73
N GLY A 492 -36.54 -15.74 -17.07
CA GLY A 492 -36.64 -15.48 -15.62
C GLY A 492 -35.78 -16.39 -14.75
N GLY A 493 -35.50 -17.63 -15.18
CA GLY A 493 -34.56 -18.56 -14.53
C GLY A 493 -33.30 -18.86 -15.34
N TRP A 494 -33.36 -18.68 -16.66
CA TRP A 494 -32.27 -18.84 -17.61
C TRP A 494 -32.46 -17.86 -18.76
N THR A 495 -31.40 -17.62 -19.52
CA THR A 495 -31.41 -16.63 -20.61
C THR A 495 -30.78 -17.23 -21.85
N GLN A 496 -31.31 -16.86 -23.02
CA GLN A 496 -30.81 -17.29 -24.32
C GLN A 496 -30.43 -16.09 -25.17
N ALA A 497 -29.32 -16.21 -25.89
CA ALA A 497 -28.91 -15.28 -26.93
C ALA A 497 -28.89 -15.98 -28.28
N HIS A 498 -29.65 -15.46 -29.25
CA HIS A 498 -29.58 -15.89 -30.64
C HIS A 498 -28.63 -14.97 -31.41
N LEU A 499 -27.48 -15.50 -31.81
CA LEU A 499 -26.50 -14.83 -32.68
C LEU A 499 -26.56 -15.43 -34.10
N SER A 500 -25.98 -14.73 -35.09
CA SER A 500 -26.00 -15.13 -36.51
C SER A 500 -25.70 -16.62 -36.80
N ASN A 501 -24.81 -17.27 -36.03
CA ASN A 501 -24.44 -18.70 -36.22
C ASN A 501 -24.26 -19.47 -34.89
N LEU A 502 -24.83 -18.98 -33.79
CA LEU A 502 -24.67 -19.58 -32.47
C LEU A 502 -25.86 -19.20 -31.59
N ILE A 503 -26.38 -20.16 -30.83
CA ILE A 503 -27.28 -19.90 -29.71
C ILE A 503 -26.51 -20.18 -28.42
N ALA A 504 -26.47 -19.20 -27.51
CA ALA A 504 -25.86 -19.34 -26.20
C ALA A 504 -26.94 -19.26 -25.12
N SER A 505 -27.10 -20.32 -24.33
CA SER A 505 -28.10 -20.42 -23.26
C SER A 505 -27.39 -20.52 -21.91
N TRP A 506 -27.80 -19.75 -20.90
CA TRP A 506 -27.12 -19.80 -19.60
C TRP A 506 -28.04 -19.61 -18.41
N ALA A 507 -27.63 -20.18 -17.27
CA ALA A 507 -28.30 -20.05 -15.99
C ALA A 507 -27.28 -20.01 -14.83
N PRO A 508 -27.58 -19.29 -13.73
CA PRO A 508 -26.81 -19.37 -12.50
C PRO A 508 -27.21 -20.62 -11.69
N TRP A 509 -26.23 -21.37 -11.22
CA TRP A 509 -26.40 -22.62 -10.47
C TRP A 509 -25.86 -22.47 -9.04
N ASN A 510 -26.68 -21.90 -8.16
CA ASN A 510 -26.28 -21.54 -6.78
C ASN A 510 -26.68 -22.58 -5.72
N GLU A 511 -27.26 -23.70 -6.14
CA GLU A 511 -27.73 -24.75 -5.24
C GLU A 511 -26.57 -25.55 -4.66
N SER A 512 -26.65 -25.90 -3.36
CA SER A 512 -25.55 -26.58 -2.68
C SER A 512 -25.36 -28.01 -3.17
N GLY A 513 -24.13 -28.38 -3.49
CA GLY A 513 -23.78 -29.71 -4.01
C GLY A 513 -24.09 -29.89 -5.51
N MET A 514 -24.36 -28.81 -6.24
CA MET A 514 -24.66 -28.86 -7.66
C MET A 514 -23.43 -29.31 -8.49
N THR A 515 -23.63 -30.27 -9.39
CA THR A 515 -22.60 -30.76 -10.33
C THR A 515 -23.06 -30.65 -11.79
N LEU A 516 -22.16 -30.85 -12.76
CA LEU A 516 -22.52 -30.82 -14.19
C LEU A 516 -23.64 -31.81 -14.54
N LYS A 517 -23.72 -32.97 -13.87
CA LYS A 517 -24.82 -33.93 -14.02
C LYS A 517 -26.19 -33.34 -13.66
N GLY A 518 -26.24 -32.37 -12.75
CA GLY A 518 -27.49 -31.73 -12.35
C GLY A 518 -27.95 -30.66 -13.34
N VAL A 519 -27.06 -30.16 -14.20
CA VAL A 519 -27.38 -29.10 -15.16
C VAL A 519 -28.27 -29.68 -16.25
N HIS A 520 -29.39 -29.02 -16.52
CA HIS A 520 -30.35 -29.52 -17.50
C HIS A 520 -29.78 -29.53 -18.91
N ASP A 521 -30.11 -30.58 -19.67
CA ASP A 521 -29.88 -30.68 -21.12
C ASP A 521 -28.41 -30.57 -21.56
N ILE A 522 -27.46 -31.14 -20.80
CA ILE A 522 -26.09 -31.36 -21.27
C ILE A 522 -25.97 -32.76 -21.88
N GLU A 523 -25.53 -32.85 -23.13
CA GLU A 523 -25.25 -34.09 -23.85
C GLU A 523 -23.75 -34.40 -23.99
N GLU A 524 -23.43 -35.69 -24.16
CA GLU A 524 -22.06 -36.15 -24.39
C GLU A 524 -21.48 -35.48 -25.64
N GLY A 525 -20.30 -34.87 -25.49
CA GLY A 525 -19.58 -34.21 -26.57
C GLY A 525 -19.86 -32.72 -26.73
N GLU A 526 -20.84 -32.15 -26.01
CA GLU A 526 -21.21 -30.74 -26.12
C GLU A 526 -20.16 -29.79 -25.56
N ALA A 527 -20.08 -28.59 -26.13
CA ALA A 527 -19.23 -27.53 -25.60
C ALA A 527 -19.98 -26.73 -24.53
N LEU A 528 -19.28 -26.34 -23.46
CA LEU A 528 -19.83 -25.61 -22.33
C LEU A 528 -18.86 -24.53 -21.87
N PHE A 529 -19.39 -23.49 -21.21
CA PHE A 529 -18.58 -22.56 -20.43
C PHE A 529 -19.06 -22.52 -18.98
N VAL A 530 -18.15 -22.71 -18.02
CA VAL A 530 -18.46 -22.71 -16.59
C VAL A 530 -17.71 -21.56 -15.92
N SER A 531 -18.42 -20.56 -15.44
CA SER A 531 -17.81 -19.43 -14.71
C SER A 531 -17.46 -19.82 -13.28
N LYS A 532 -16.26 -20.36 -13.10
CA LYS A 532 -15.75 -20.82 -11.81
C LYS A 532 -14.28 -20.44 -11.67
N ALA A 533 -13.87 -20.06 -10.45
CA ALA A 533 -12.46 -19.93 -10.12
C ALA A 533 -11.73 -21.25 -10.39
N LYS A 534 -10.43 -21.18 -10.62
CA LYS A 534 -9.68 -22.39 -10.94
C LYS A 534 -9.65 -23.35 -9.75
N ASN A 535 -9.77 -24.61 -10.11
CA ASN A 535 -9.96 -25.76 -9.26
C ASN A 535 -8.92 -26.78 -9.69
N SER A 536 -8.08 -27.22 -8.74
CA SER A 536 -7.03 -28.21 -8.97
C SER A 536 -7.55 -29.57 -9.44
N ASP A 537 -8.81 -29.88 -9.14
CA ASP A 537 -9.43 -31.16 -9.50
C ASP A 537 -9.94 -31.18 -10.95
N TRP A 538 -9.92 -30.02 -11.65
CA TRP A 538 -10.37 -29.87 -13.04
C TRP A 538 -9.16 -29.59 -13.93
N PRO A 539 -8.43 -30.64 -14.37
CA PRO A 539 -7.17 -30.47 -15.08
C PRO A 539 -7.39 -29.84 -16.45
N GLU A 540 -6.46 -28.96 -16.84
CA GLU A 540 -6.40 -28.48 -18.23
C GLU A 540 -6.02 -29.62 -19.16
N SER A 541 -6.74 -29.71 -20.28
CA SER A 541 -6.56 -30.76 -21.28
C SER A 541 -6.90 -30.20 -22.66
N ASN A 542 -6.76 -31.02 -23.71
CA ASN A 542 -7.18 -30.62 -25.06
C ASN A 542 -8.68 -30.28 -25.14
N SER A 543 -9.50 -30.80 -24.22
CA SER A 543 -10.93 -30.52 -24.15
C SER A 543 -11.32 -29.50 -23.08
N VAL A 544 -10.40 -29.06 -22.22
CA VAL A 544 -10.69 -28.17 -21.07
C VAL A 544 -9.65 -27.07 -20.99
N THR A 545 -10.08 -25.83 -21.17
CA THR A 545 -9.23 -24.64 -21.11
C THR A 545 -9.72 -23.69 -20.03
N TYR A 546 -8.88 -23.38 -19.05
CA TYR A 546 -9.20 -22.37 -18.04
C TYR A 546 -8.77 -20.97 -18.49
N TRP A 547 -9.66 -19.99 -18.31
CA TRP A 547 -9.41 -18.57 -18.51
C TRP A 547 -9.47 -17.84 -17.17
N GLU A 548 -8.32 -17.32 -16.77
CA GLU A 548 -8.15 -16.65 -15.49
C GLU A 548 -9.10 -15.46 -15.33
N GLY A 549 -9.81 -15.42 -14.20
CA GLY A 549 -10.80 -14.39 -13.89
C GLY A 549 -12.15 -14.55 -14.59
N ALA A 550 -12.33 -15.58 -15.42
CA ALA A 550 -13.59 -15.87 -16.10
C ALA A 550 -14.16 -17.27 -15.87
N GLY A 551 -13.39 -18.34 -16.13
CA GLY A 551 -13.88 -19.71 -15.97
C GLY A 551 -13.33 -20.71 -16.97
N TYR A 552 -13.93 -21.89 -17.00
CA TYR A 552 -13.54 -23.02 -17.83
C TYR A 552 -14.34 -23.08 -19.12
N TYR A 553 -13.66 -23.16 -20.25
CA TYR A 553 -14.26 -23.59 -21.52
C TYR A 553 -14.01 -25.08 -21.71
N ILE A 554 -15.09 -25.85 -21.79
CA ILE A 554 -15.08 -27.28 -22.08
C ILE A 554 -15.47 -27.40 -23.54
N SER A 555 -14.56 -27.81 -24.42
CA SER A 555 -14.84 -27.92 -25.86
C SER A 555 -15.57 -29.21 -26.22
N SER A 556 -15.59 -30.19 -25.32
CA SER A 556 -16.35 -31.44 -25.47
C SER A 556 -16.56 -32.08 -24.09
N TYR A 557 -17.78 -32.06 -23.59
CA TYR A 557 -18.18 -32.62 -22.31
C TYR A 557 -18.12 -34.16 -22.34
N GLN A 558 -17.62 -34.76 -21.27
CA GLN A 558 -17.44 -36.22 -21.15
C GLN A 558 -18.05 -36.71 -19.84
N ALA A 559 -19.26 -37.27 -19.88
CA ALA A 559 -20.05 -37.58 -18.70
C ALA A 559 -19.32 -38.51 -17.73
N GLU A 560 -18.57 -39.51 -18.22
CA GLU A 560 -17.83 -40.45 -17.37
C GLU A 560 -16.81 -39.76 -16.46
N SER A 561 -16.19 -38.67 -16.92
CA SER A 561 -15.10 -37.98 -16.20
C SER A 561 -15.49 -36.63 -15.62
N MET A 562 -16.60 -36.03 -16.11
CA MET A 562 -16.99 -34.66 -15.80
C MET A 562 -18.34 -34.54 -15.09
N ALA A 563 -19.16 -35.59 -15.02
CA ALA A 563 -20.50 -35.51 -14.44
C ALA A 563 -20.53 -34.98 -12.99
N ASP A 564 -19.53 -35.37 -12.18
CA ASP A 564 -19.47 -35.02 -10.76
C ASP A 564 -18.70 -33.71 -10.48
N TRP A 565 -18.35 -32.97 -11.52
CA TRP A 565 -17.69 -31.69 -11.42
C TRP A 565 -18.60 -30.66 -10.75
N ASN A 566 -18.21 -30.19 -9.56
CA ASN A 566 -18.96 -29.20 -8.77
C ASN A 566 -19.09 -27.85 -9.50
N VAL A 567 -20.32 -27.43 -9.80
CA VAL A 567 -20.66 -26.14 -10.44
C VAL A 567 -21.46 -25.20 -9.52
N GLU A 568 -21.53 -25.51 -8.22
CA GLU A 568 -22.13 -24.62 -7.22
C GLU A 568 -21.52 -23.21 -7.30
N GLY A 569 -22.39 -22.20 -7.28
CA GLY A 569 -22.06 -20.78 -7.34
C GLY A 569 -21.66 -20.27 -8.73
N SER A 570 -21.67 -21.12 -9.76
CA SER A 570 -21.24 -20.75 -11.11
C SER A 570 -22.41 -20.43 -12.04
N THR A 571 -22.14 -19.71 -13.12
CA THR A 571 -23.02 -19.66 -14.30
C THR A 571 -22.48 -20.61 -15.35
N VAL A 572 -23.34 -21.50 -15.85
CA VAL A 572 -23.03 -22.45 -16.92
C VAL A 572 -23.70 -21.97 -18.21
N VAL A 573 -22.94 -21.95 -19.31
CA VAL A 573 -23.38 -21.58 -20.65
C VAL A 573 -23.31 -22.81 -21.55
N GLN A 574 -24.43 -23.15 -22.18
CA GLN A 574 -24.58 -24.18 -23.20
C GLN A 574 -24.69 -23.54 -24.58
N PHE A 575 -24.25 -24.26 -25.60
CA PHE A 575 -24.08 -23.73 -26.95
C PHE A 575 -24.72 -24.63 -28.00
N ASP A 576 -25.48 -24.04 -28.92
CA ASP A 576 -25.93 -24.68 -30.16
C ASP A 576 -25.29 -23.93 -31.34
N GLY A 577 -24.24 -24.52 -31.92
CA GLY A 577 -23.31 -23.91 -32.90
C GLY A 577 -21.84 -24.06 -32.51
N ASP A 578 -20.90 -23.42 -33.22
CA ASP A 578 -19.47 -23.41 -32.85
C ASP A 578 -19.17 -22.24 -31.87
N PRO A 579 -18.92 -22.53 -30.58
CA PRO A 579 -18.77 -21.48 -29.59
C PRO A 579 -17.32 -21.05 -29.39
N LYS A 580 -16.33 -21.62 -30.09
CA LYS A 580 -14.91 -21.43 -29.76
C LYS A 580 -14.50 -19.96 -29.77
N GLN A 581 -14.94 -19.22 -30.79
CA GLN A 581 -14.66 -17.78 -30.87
C GLN A 581 -15.45 -17.01 -29.81
N PHE A 582 -16.74 -17.30 -29.65
CA PHE A 582 -17.61 -16.62 -28.69
C PHE A 582 -17.13 -16.81 -27.25
N ALA A 583 -16.86 -18.04 -26.83
CA ALA A 583 -16.37 -18.38 -25.50
C ALA A 583 -15.03 -17.69 -25.18
N SER A 584 -14.10 -17.63 -26.14
CA SER A 584 -12.84 -16.90 -25.95
C SER A 584 -13.05 -15.40 -25.82
N GLU A 585 -13.95 -14.80 -26.61
CA GLU A 585 -14.26 -13.38 -26.54
C GLU A 585 -14.98 -13.01 -25.23
N VAL A 586 -15.96 -13.82 -24.82
CA VAL A 586 -16.68 -13.69 -23.56
C VAL A 586 -15.72 -13.80 -22.37
N ALA A 587 -14.85 -14.82 -22.34
CA ALA A 587 -13.90 -15.00 -21.26
C ALA A 587 -12.94 -13.81 -21.16
N LYS A 588 -12.33 -13.39 -22.28
CA LYS A 588 -11.40 -12.25 -22.31
C LYS A 588 -12.08 -10.95 -21.90
N ALA A 589 -13.29 -10.69 -22.41
CA ALA A 589 -14.01 -9.47 -22.11
C ALA A 589 -14.51 -9.45 -20.66
N PHE A 590 -14.90 -10.58 -20.09
CA PHE A 590 -15.28 -10.64 -18.68
C PHE A 590 -14.07 -10.48 -17.76
N SER A 591 -12.97 -11.18 -18.01
CA SER A 591 -11.71 -10.99 -17.27
C SER A 591 -11.23 -9.55 -17.36
N ALA A 592 -11.28 -8.95 -18.55
CA ALA A 592 -10.96 -7.55 -18.75
C ALA A 592 -11.97 -6.61 -18.07
N SER A 593 -13.26 -6.99 -17.97
CA SER A 593 -14.25 -6.18 -17.27
C SER A 593 -14.01 -6.15 -15.76
N ARG A 594 -13.58 -7.27 -15.17
CA ARG A 594 -13.14 -7.37 -13.78
C ARG A 594 -11.83 -6.64 -13.53
N GLN A 595 -10.92 -6.64 -14.49
CA GLN A 595 -9.73 -5.77 -14.46
C GLN A 595 -10.12 -4.29 -14.65
N SER A 596 -11.11 -3.97 -15.47
CA SER A 596 -11.57 -2.60 -15.72
C SER A 596 -12.38 -2.02 -14.56
N SER A 597 -13.07 -2.83 -13.74
CA SER A 597 -13.67 -2.35 -12.49
C SER A 597 -12.63 -1.96 -11.44
N VAL A 598 -11.37 -2.37 -11.62
CA VAL A 598 -10.20 -1.92 -10.86
C VAL A 598 -9.56 -0.66 -11.48
N TYR A 599 -9.97 -0.25 -12.70
CA TYR A 599 -9.38 0.89 -13.45
C TYR A 599 -10.40 1.91 -14.03
N ARG A 600 -11.72 1.75 -13.82
CA ARG A 600 -12.79 2.60 -14.40
C ARG A 600 -13.34 3.71 -13.49
N ALA A 601 -12.75 3.91 -12.31
CA ALA A 601 -13.07 5.10 -11.51
C ALA A 601 -12.44 6.39 -12.10
N ASP A 602 -11.48 6.30 -13.02
CA ASP A 602 -10.53 7.40 -13.29
C ASP A 602 -10.55 8.04 -14.68
N ALA A 603 -11.63 7.92 -15.46
CA ALA A 603 -11.64 8.52 -16.81
C ALA A 603 -12.93 9.29 -17.12
N THR A 604 -13.15 10.41 -16.42
CA THR A 604 -13.96 11.52 -16.98
C THR A 604 -13.54 12.87 -16.40
N LEU A 605 -12.40 13.45 -16.82
CA LEU A 605 -12.19 14.90 -17.02
C LEU A 605 -10.73 15.15 -17.40
N LEU A 606 -10.51 15.58 -18.65
CA LEU A 606 -9.21 16.09 -19.10
C LEU A 606 -9.14 17.61 -18.94
N VAL A 607 -7.92 18.04 -18.62
CA VAL A 607 -7.33 19.40 -18.68
C VAL A 607 -7.46 20.27 -17.42
N SER A 608 -6.40 20.26 -16.62
CA SER A 608 -5.73 21.48 -16.14
C SER A 608 -4.35 21.12 -15.56
N THR A 609 -3.30 21.67 -16.16
CA THR A 609 -1.90 21.53 -15.71
C THR A 609 -1.63 22.46 -14.53
N ALA A 610 -1.28 21.92 -13.36
CA ALA A 610 -0.48 22.60 -12.34
C ALA A 610 0.09 21.57 -11.35
N THR A 611 1.41 21.64 -11.14
CA THR A 611 2.17 20.93 -10.11
C THR A 611 1.58 21.15 -8.71
N ALA A 612 1.24 20.10 -7.95
CA ALA A 612 0.81 20.23 -6.56
C ALA A 612 1.26 19.07 -5.66
N ALA A 613 1.51 19.38 -4.39
CA ALA A 613 1.73 18.47 -3.26
C ALA A 613 0.58 17.43 -3.14
N PRO A 614 0.75 16.30 -2.40
CA PRO A 614 -0.34 15.35 -2.19
C PRO A 614 -1.62 16.09 -1.75
N GLU A 615 -2.68 15.95 -2.55
CA GLU A 615 -3.86 16.80 -2.41
C GLU A 615 -4.62 16.46 -1.11
N ARG A 616 -4.80 17.46 -0.22
CA ARG A 616 -5.57 17.31 1.02
C ARG A 616 -7.01 16.87 0.70
N LEU A 617 -7.62 16.05 1.57
CA LEU A 617 -9.02 15.65 1.37
C LEU A 617 -9.96 16.83 1.67
N ARG A 618 -11.01 16.98 0.86
CA ARG A 618 -12.04 18.01 1.03
C ARG A 618 -13.08 17.52 2.01
N VAL A 619 -13.37 18.31 3.05
CA VAL A 619 -14.26 17.88 4.14
C VAL A 619 -15.35 18.89 4.47
N ILE A 620 -16.53 18.40 4.82
CA ILE A 620 -17.62 19.15 5.45
C ILE A 620 -18.03 18.40 6.71
N MET A 621 -18.03 19.07 7.87
CA MET A 621 -18.55 18.49 9.11
C MET A 621 -19.91 19.12 9.42
N THR A 622 -20.95 18.31 9.57
CA THR A 622 -22.30 18.75 9.93
C THR A 622 -22.69 18.17 11.28
N SER A 623 -23.02 19.04 12.22
CA SER A 623 -23.20 18.70 13.63
C SER A 623 -24.38 19.44 14.23
N ASP A 624 -25.09 18.79 15.15
CA ASP A 624 -26.08 19.39 16.04
C ASP A 624 -25.43 20.16 17.20
N PHE A 625 -24.50 21.03 16.79
CA PHE A 625 -23.45 21.54 17.64
C PHE A 625 -23.99 22.34 18.84
N PRO A 626 -23.68 21.91 20.07
CA PRO A 626 -24.21 22.53 21.27
C PRO A 626 -23.44 23.80 21.66
N PRO A 627 -24.02 24.67 22.51
CA PRO A 627 -23.28 25.81 23.04
C PRO A 627 -22.16 25.37 24.00
N ILE A 628 -21.12 26.18 24.15
CA ILE A 628 -20.08 25.99 25.18
C ILE A 628 -20.74 25.91 26.57
N GLY A 629 -20.36 24.89 27.35
CA GLY A 629 -20.96 24.63 28.67
C GLY A 629 -22.22 23.75 28.64
N VAL A 630 -22.49 23.06 27.52
CA VAL A 630 -23.54 22.06 27.38
C VAL A 630 -23.49 20.99 28.47
N VAL A 631 -24.67 20.53 28.90
CA VAL A 631 -24.82 19.45 29.86
C VAL A 631 -25.84 18.42 29.36
N LYS A 632 -25.59 17.13 29.61
CA LYS A 632 -26.53 16.05 29.23
C LYS A 632 -27.88 16.10 29.96
N SER A 633 -27.92 16.72 31.15
CA SER A 633 -29.14 16.81 31.98
C SER A 633 -28.99 17.88 33.06
N GLY A 634 -30.09 18.25 33.72
CA GLY A 634 -30.09 19.21 34.83
C GLY A 634 -31.15 20.31 34.67
N ASN A 635 -31.13 21.28 35.59
CA ASN A 635 -32.05 22.42 35.58
C ASN A 635 -31.45 23.62 34.81
N VAL A 636 -31.13 23.41 33.54
CA VAL A 636 -30.70 24.44 32.59
C VAL A 636 -31.76 24.64 31.50
N PRO A 637 -31.75 25.75 30.74
CA PRO A 637 -32.56 25.90 29.52
C PRO A 637 -32.40 24.72 28.57
N ASN A 638 -33.45 24.35 27.83
CA ASN A 638 -33.43 23.16 26.96
C ASN A 638 -32.40 23.25 25.83
N ASN A 639 -32.09 24.45 25.35
CA ASN A 639 -31.05 24.67 24.34
C ASN A 639 -29.62 24.57 24.91
N GLN A 640 -29.45 24.36 26.22
CA GLN A 640 -28.19 23.99 26.87
C GLN A 640 -28.13 22.49 27.21
N LYS A 641 -29.17 21.72 26.84
CA LYS A 641 -29.21 20.26 26.98
C LYS A 641 -29.00 19.62 25.62
N SER A 642 -27.82 19.03 25.42
CA SER A 642 -27.47 18.20 24.25
C SER A 642 -26.47 17.12 24.68
N ASP A 643 -26.04 16.28 23.75
CA ASP A 643 -24.85 15.46 23.94
C ASP A 643 -23.59 16.37 23.90
N PRO A 644 -22.72 16.33 24.92
CA PRO A 644 -21.47 17.09 24.88
C PRO A 644 -20.38 16.52 23.95
N ASP A 645 -20.57 15.36 23.32
CA ASP A 645 -19.56 14.72 22.48
C ASP A 645 -19.25 15.49 21.20
N ASP A 646 -20.21 16.15 20.56
CA ASP A 646 -19.95 17.05 19.43
C ASP A 646 -18.88 18.11 19.78
N MET A 647 -18.93 18.67 21.00
CA MET A 647 -17.94 19.64 21.48
C MET A 647 -16.56 18.98 21.63
N GLN A 648 -16.50 17.76 22.16
CA GLN A 648 -15.24 17.00 22.24
C GLN A 648 -14.67 16.72 20.83
N SER A 649 -15.52 16.27 19.92
CA SER A 649 -15.16 15.95 18.53
C SER A 649 -14.74 17.17 17.74
N MET A 650 -15.36 18.34 17.94
CA MET A 650 -14.95 19.58 17.27
C MET A 650 -13.60 20.08 17.77
N VAL A 651 -13.32 20.03 19.08
CA VAL A 651 -11.99 20.37 19.60
C VAL A 651 -10.93 19.48 18.97
N ARG A 652 -11.14 18.15 18.91
CA ARG A 652 -10.21 17.25 18.22
C ARG A 652 -10.13 17.57 16.72
N PHE A 653 -11.25 17.74 16.02
CA PHE A 653 -11.25 18.04 14.58
C PHE A 653 -10.43 19.29 14.26
N LEU A 654 -10.59 20.38 15.02
CA LEU A 654 -9.84 21.62 14.82
C LEU A 654 -8.32 21.41 14.99
N LEU A 655 -7.92 20.55 15.93
CA LEU A 655 -6.52 20.14 16.11
C LEU A 655 -5.99 19.19 15.02
N TYR A 656 -6.85 18.69 14.13
CA TYR A 656 -6.47 17.91 12.94
C TYR A 656 -6.76 18.65 11.63
N SER A 657 -7.28 19.88 11.70
CA SER A 657 -7.78 20.62 10.53
C SER A 657 -6.68 21.03 9.54
N ASN A 658 -5.40 21.00 9.94
CA ASN A 658 -4.27 21.20 9.04
C ASN A 658 -4.19 20.15 7.91
N GLU A 659 -4.79 18.98 8.13
CA GLU A 659 -4.76 17.85 7.19
C GLU A 659 -5.84 17.89 6.11
N PHE A 660 -6.78 18.83 6.20
CA PHE A 660 -7.97 18.87 5.35
C PHE A 660 -8.15 20.21 4.66
N ASP A 661 -8.76 20.18 3.47
CA ASP A 661 -9.40 21.35 2.90
C ASP A 661 -10.82 21.43 3.50
N VAL A 662 -10.96 22.21 4.58
CA VAL A 662 -12.24 22.41 5.27
C VAL A 662 -13.15 23.29 4.42
N GLU A 663 -14.20 22.69 3.86
CA GLU A 663 -15.16 23.37 2.98
C GLU A 663 -16.47 23.75 3.67
N GLY A 664 -16.72 23.21 4.87
CA GLY A 664 -17.93 23.48 5.61
C GLY A 664 -17.87 23.03 7.07
N LEU A 665 -18.25 23.93 7.97
CA LEU A 665 -18.65 23.63 9.34
C LEU A 665 -20.12 23.99 9.48
N ILE A 666 -20.99 22.98 9.48
CA ILE A 666 -22.43 23.16 9.40
C ILE A 666 -23.06 22.91 10.76
N ALA A 667 -23.79 23.90 11.26
CA ALA A 667 -24.73 23.69 12.35
C ALA A 667 -26.03 23.11 11.78
N SER A 668 -26.27 21.83 12.00
CA SER A 668 -27.51 21.13 11.64
C SER A 668 -28.39 20.94 12.87
N ALA A 669 -29.60 20.43 12.66
CA ALA A 669 -30.47 20.01 13.75
C ALA A 669 -30.21 18.55 14.14
N GLY A 670 -30.19 18.29 15.45
CA GLY A 670 -30.05 16.99 16.07
C GLY A 670 -30.27 17.10 17.58
N THR A 671 -30.24 15.96 18.26
CA THR A 671 -30.40 15.71 19.72
C THR A 671 -31.20 16.71 20.57
N PHE A 672 -32.18 16.18 21.32
CA PHE A 672 -33.08 16.89 22.26
C PHE A 672 -33.83 18.13 21.75
N ALA A 673 -33.15 19.24 21.47
CA ALA A 673 -33.74 20.50 21.03
C ALA A 673 -34.02 20.52 19.52
N MET A 674 -33.25 19.78 18.71
CA MET A 674 -33.31 19.79 17.24
C MET A 674 -33.20 21.21 16.66
N GLU A 675 -32.39 22.07 17.27
CA GLU A 675 -32.14 23.44 16.81
C GLU A 675 -30.79 23.52 16.09
N ALA A 676 -30.65 24.46 15.16
CA ALA A 676 -29.41 24.71 14.44
C ALA A 676 -28.94 26.14 14.74
N HIS A 677 -27.77 26.30 15.39
CA HIS A 677 -27.22 27.60 15.74
C HIS A 677 -25.75 27.68 15.36
N LYS A 678 -25.43 28.28 14.20
CA LYS A 678 -24.03 28.40 13.76
C LYS A 678 -23.17 29.23 14.71
N LYS A 679 -23.80 30.11 15.49
CA LYS A 679 -23.14 30.88 16.55
C LYS A 679 -22.36 29.96 17.50
N ASN A 680 -22.86 28.77 17.81
CA ASN A 680 -22.17 27.85 18.73
C ASN A 680 -20.82 27.38 18.17
N ILE A 681 -20.76 27.09 16.85
CA ILE A 681 -19.50 26.74 16.17
C ILE A 681 -18.56 27.95 16.13
N LEU A 682 -19.10 29.14 15.82
CA LEU A 682 -18.31 30.39 15.81
C LEU A 682 -17.68 30.68 17.17
N ASP A 683 -18.41 30.46 18.27
CA ASP A 683 -17.88 30.64 19.64
C ASP A 683 -16.71 29.71 19.95
N VAL A 684 -16.64 28.53 19.31
CA VAL A 684 -15.51 27.59 19.44
C VAL A 684 -14.35 28.00 18.54
N ILE A 685 -14.63 28.52 17.34
CA ILE A 685 -13.60 29.10 16.48
C ILE A 685 -12.92 30.29 17.17
N ASP A 686 -13.66 31.08 17.97
CA ASP A 686 -13.06 32.14 18.79
C ASP A 686 -12.06 31.59 19.82
N ARG A 687 -12.23 30.35 20.30
CA ARG A 687 -11.23 29.67 21.17
C ARG A 687 -10.06 29.12 20.38
N TYR A 688 -10.31 28.60 19.17
CA TYR A 688 -9.26 28.19 18.24
C TYR A 688 -8.35 29.35 17.83
N GLU A 689 -8.92 30.53 17.58
CA GLU A 689 -8.16 31.75 17.27
C GLU A 689 -7.14 32.09 18.36
N MET A 690 -7.48 31.89 19.63
CA MET A 690 -6.58 32.16 20.75
C MET A 690 -5.35 31.24 20.79
N VAL A 691 -5.39 30.08 20.12
CA VAL A 691 -4.28 29.11 20.06
C VAL A 691 -3.68 28.97 18.65
N TYR A 692 -4.29 29.60 17.64
CA TYR A 692 -3.90 29.48 16.23
C TYR A 692 -2.42 29.81 15.98
N ASP A 693 -1.91 30.88 16.59
CA ASP A 693 -0.52 31.28 16.42
C ASP A 693 0.47 30.25 16.98
N ASN A 694 0.05 29.41 17.93
CA ASN A 694 0.86 28.29 18.41
C ASN A 694 0.74 27.10 17.45
N LEU A 695 -0.48 26.71 17.08
CA LEU A 695 -0.73 25.61 16.14
C LEU A 695 0.03 25.81 14.81
N LYS A 696 0.00 27.03 14.25
CA LYS A 696 0.69 27.38 13.00
C LYS A 696 2.21 27.24 13.07
N LYS A 697 2.81 27.34 14.25
CA LYS A 697 4.27 27.11 14.43
C LYS A 697 4.63 25.64 14.29
N HIS A 698 3.70 24.74 14.60
CA HIS A 698 3.89 23.30 14.44
C HIS A 698 3.56 22.83 13.02
N ASP A 699 2.54 23.39 12.40
CA ASP A 699 2.21 23.13 10.99
C ASP A 699 1.61 24.38 10.31
N ALA A 700 2.22 24.85 9.23
CA ALA A 700 1.75 26.03 8.51
C ALA A 700 0.38 25.84 7.83
N ASN A 701 -0.10 24.60 7.69
CA ASN A 701 -1.33 24.25 6.97
C ASN A 701 -2.61 24.42 7.78
N TYR A 702 -2.53 24.73 9.08
CA TYR A 702 -3.72 25.03 9.88
C TYR A 702 -4.55 26.16 9.25
N PRO A 703 -5.87 25.96 9.04
CA PRO A 703 -6.74 26.98 8.46
C PRO A 703 -6.81 28.19 9.40
N THR A 704 -6.83 29.39 8.82
CA THR A 704 -6.99 30.61 9.63
C THR A 704 -8.38 30.61 10.28
N PRO A 705 -8.53 31.24 11.45
CA PRO A 705 -9.85 31.42 12.07
C PRO A 705 -10.87 32.07 11.11
N ASP A 706 -10.46 33.08 10.35
CA ASP A 706 -11.31 33.72 9.35
C ASP A 706 -11.73 32.78 8.21
N ALA A 707 -10.82 31.90 7.75
CA ALA A 707 -11.18 30.90 6.75
C ALA A 707 -12.23 29.93 7.30
N LEU A 708 -12.09 29.48 8.56
CA LEU A 708 -13.09 28.62 9.21
C LEU A 708 -14.44 29.33 9.38
N ARG A 709 -14.46 30.60 9.82
CA ARG A 709 -15.68 31.41 9.93
C ARG A 709 -16.37 31.57 8.57
N ALA A 710 -15.60 31.77 7.50
CA ALA A 710 -16.13 31.96 6.15
C ALA A 710 -16.81 30.70 5.58
N VAL A 711 -16.44 29.51 6.07
CA VAL A 711 -17.07 28.24 5.70
C VAL A 711 -17.98 27.69 6.81
N THR A 712 -18.41 28.52 7.76
CA THR A 712 -19.34 28.13 8.81
C THR A 712 -20.78 28.52 8.43
N PHE A 713 -21.67 27.53 8.32
CA PHE A 713 -23.02 27.71 7.77
C PHE A 713 -24.11 27.22 8.70
N GLU A 714 -25.28 27.87 8.66
CA GLU A 714 -26.45 27.49 9.44
C GLU A 714 -27.41 26.63 8.59
N GLY A 715 -27.73 25.44 9.11
CA GLY A 715 -28.82 24.61 8.63
C GLY A 715 -30.17 25.14 9.12
N LYS A 716 -31.22 24.31 9.01
CA LYS A 716 -32.52 24.62 9.59
C LYS A 716 -32.94 23.59 10.63
N GLY A 717 -33.35 24.09 11.78
CA GLY A 717 -33.89 23.31 12.89
C GLY A 717 -35.22 23.84 13.41
N ASN A 718 -35.60 23.41 14.62
CA ASN A 718 -36.82 23.81 15.29
C ASN A 718 -36.90 25.32 15.59
N ASN A 719 -35.75 25.95 15.82
CA ASN A 719 -35.62 27.41 15.93
C ASN A 719 -35.96 28.15 14.63
N HIS A 720 -36.06 27.45 13.50
CA HIS A 720 -36.48 27.96 12.20
C HIS A 720 -37.91 27.57 11.81
N GLY A 721 -38.70 27.05 12.76
CA GLY A 721 -40.10 26.66 12.55
C GLY A 721 -40.30 25.29 11.87
N LEU A 722 -39.22 24.55 11.59
CA LEU A 722 -39.32 23.13 11.25
C LEU A 722 -39.70 22.33 12.50
N LYS A 723 -40.38 21.20 12.34
CA LYS A 723 -40.78 20.33 13.45
C LYS A 723 -40.05 19.00 13.33
N ILE A 724 -38.74 19.03 13.55
CA ILE A 724 -37.87 17.87 13.43
C ILE A 724 -37.92 17.08 14.75
N LYS A 725 -38.01 15.76 14.63
CA LYS A 725 -38.08 14.79 15.72
C LYS A 725 -36.88 13.87 15.64
N TRP A 726 -36.24 13.70 16.77
CA TRP A 726 -35.07 12.84 16.92
C TRP A 726 -35.44 11.35 16.81
N GLY A 727 -34.72 10.63 15.96
CA GLY A 727 -34.73 9.17 15.87
C GLY A 727 -35.54 8.56 14.71
N ARG A 728 -35.36 7.26 14.52
CA ARG A 728 -35.95 6.48 13.41
C ARG A 728 -37.47 6.42 13.46
N GLY A 729 -38.11 6.69 12.33
CA GLY A 729 -39.55 6.50 12.12
C GLY A 729 -40.46 7.44 12.92
N LYS A 730 -39.94 8.59 13.38
CA LYS A 730 -40.72 9.55 14.18
C LYS A 730 -41.56 10.53 13.34
N GLN A 731 -41.18 10.72 12.08
CA GLN A 731 -41.90 11.50 11.08
C GLN A 731 -41.48 11.07 9.67
N PRO A 732 -42.25 11.39 8.62
CA PRO A 732 -41.79 11.27 7.24
C PRO A 732 -40.73 12.33 6.90
N TYR A 733 -39.82 12.01 5.98
CA TYR A 733 -38.77 12.95 5.57
C TYR A 733 -39.36 14.21 4.88
N THR A 734 -40.52 14.09 4.24
CA THR A 734 -41.23 15.19 3.55
C THR A 734 -41.64 16.33 4.47
N ASP A 735 -41.68 16.10 5.78
CA ASP A 735 -41.95 17.15 6.77
C ASP A 735 -40.75 18.10 6.95
N ILE A 736 -39.54 17.70 6.53
CA ILE A 736 -38.26 18.38 6.83
C ILE A 736 -37.34 18.58 5.63
N VAL A 737 -37.63 17.92 4.51
CA VAL A 737 -36.93 18.04 3.23
C VAL A 737 -37.98 18.26 2.13
N GLY A 738 -37.79 19.29 1.30
CA GLY A 738 -38.78 19.65 0.30
C GLY A 738 -38.67 21.09 -0.21
N GLU A 739 -39.66 21.50 -1.00
CA GLU A 739 -39.74 22.83 -1.61
C GLU A 739 -39.78 23.95 -0.56
N GLY A 740 -39.00 25.02 -0.77
CA GLY A 740 -38.93 26.16 0.14
C GLY A 740 -38.17 25.90 1.44
N LEU A 741 -37.60 24.71 1.61
CA LEU A 741 -36.88 24.33 2.82
C LEU A 741 -35.36 24.54 2.73
N ASP A 742 -34.80 25.13 1.68
CA ASP A 742 -33.35 25.36 1.57
C ASP A 742 -32.79 26.20 2.72
N SER A 743 -31.57 25.89 3.14
CA SER A 743 -30.83 26.57 4.21
C SER A 743 -29.55 27.20 3.65
N GLU A 744 -28.84 27.97 4.48
CA GLU A 744 -27.48 28.40 4.12
C GLU A 744 -26.58 27.18 3.92
N ALA A 745 -26.66 26.19 4.81
CA ALA A 745 -25.88 24.96 4.76
C ALA A 745 -26.18 24.08 3.52
N SER A 746 -27.45 23.88 3.15
CA SER A 746 -27.79 23.04 2.00
C SER A 746 -27.28 23.64 0.69
N ARG A 747 -27.34 24.97 0.56
CA ARG A 747 -26.74 25.70 -0.57
C ARG A 747 -25.22 25.63 -0.56
N ALA A 748 -24.59 25.67 0.61
CA ALA A 748 -23.13 25.54 0.73
C ALA A 748 -22.65 24.14 0.30
N ILE A 749 -23.36 23.07 0.66
CA ILE A 749 -23.07 21.71 0.19
C ILE A 749 -23.15 21.65 -1.35
N ILE A 750 -24.19 22.26 -1.93
CA ILE A 750 -24.34 22.32 -3.39
C ILE A 750 -23.14 23.06 -4.01
N ALA A 751 -22.84 24.25 -3.50
CA ALA A 751 -21.76 25.09 -4.00
C ALA A 751 -20.39 24.39 -3.89
N ALA A 752 -20.14 23.67 -2.80
CA ALA A 752 -18.92 22.89 -2.60
C ALA A 752 -18.80 21.78 -3.67
N ALA A 753 -19.86 20.98 -3.88
CA ALA A 753 -19.85 19.92 -4.88
C ALA A 753 -19.74 20.45 -6.32
N ASP A 754 -20.28 21.64 -6.59
CA ASP A 754 -20.22 22.29 -7.90
C ASP A 754 -18.87 22.93 -8.21
N LYS A 755 -17.96 23.05 -7.23
CA LYS A 755 -16.59 23.52 -7.50
C LYS A 755 -15.97 22.65 -8.61
N PRO A 756 -15.21 23.25 -9.55
CA PRO A 756 -14.46 22.53 -10.58
C PRO A 756 -13.21 21.88 -9.97
N ASP A 757 -13.42 21.14 -8.88
CA ASP A 757 -12.44 20.36 -8.16
C ASP A 757 -12.82 18.88 -8.35
N PRO A 758 -11.92 18.04 -8.90
CA PRO A 758 -12.23 16.64 -9.19
C PRO A 758 -12.30 15.80 -7.93
N ARG A 759 -11.73 16.25 -6.80
CA ARG A 759 -11.70 15.50 -5.55
C ARG A 759 -13.12 15.39 -4.96
N PRO A 760 -13.46 14.22 -4.39
CA PRO A 760 -14.73 14.06 -3.69
C PRO A 760 -14.77 14.88 -2.40
N ILE A 761 -15.97 15.11 -1.90
CA ILE A 761 -16.21 15.80 -0.62
C ILE A 761 -16.69 14.78 0.39
N TRP A 762 -15.94 14.69 1.48
CA TRP A 762 -16.25 13.87 2.64
C TRP A 762 -17.12 14.66 3.63
N ILE A 763 -18.36 14.22 3.79
CA ILE A 763 -19.34 14.84 4.68
C ILE A 763 -19.50 13.98 5.93
N GLY A 764 -18.90 14.39 7.04
CA GLY A 764 -19.12 13.78 8.35
C GLY A 764 -20.40 14.32 8.98
N VAL A 765 -21.37 13.43 9.26
CA VAL A 765 -22.68 13.77 9.82
C VAL A 765 -22.77 13.29 11.26
N TRP A 766 -22.57 14.25 12.17
CA TRP A 766 -22.55 14.06 13.62
C TRP A 766 -23.96 14.15 14.23
N GLY A 767 -24.87 14.86 13.54
CA GLY A 767 -26.28 14.97 13.89
C GLY A 767 -27.23 14.36 12.86
N GLY A 768 -28.32 15.08 12.55
CA GLY A 768 -29.25 14.73 11.48
C GLY A 768 -28.70 15.06 10.07
N PRO A 769 -28.82 14.16 9.06
CA PRO A 769 -28.33 14.42 7.69
C PRO A 769 -29.23 15.33 6.85
N ARG A 770 -30.17 16.05 7.48
CA ARG A 770 -31.19 16.85 6.80
C ARG A 770 -30.61 17.82 5.77
N GLU A 771 -29.47 18.46 6.05
CA GLU A 771 -28.88 19.43 5.12
C GLU A 771 -28.30 18.77 3.86
N VAL A 772 -27.71 17.58 4.00
CA VAL A 772 -27.27 16.76 2.87
C VAL A 772 -28.48 16.32 2.05
N ALA A 773 -29.54 15.89 2.73
CA ALA A 773 -30.78 15.47 2.09
C ALA A 773 -31.47 16.62 1.35
N GLN A 774 -31.53 17.82 1.93
CA GLN A 774 -32.09 19.00 1.27
C GLN A 774 -31.26 19.40 0.05
N ALA A 775 -29.93 19.35 0.13
CA ALA A 775 -29.04 19.64 -1.01
C ALA A 775 -29.30 18.68 -2.18
N ILE A 776 -29.37 17.38 -1.91
CA ILE A 776 -29.68 16.36 -2.92
C ILE A 776 -31.10 16.53 -3.45
N TRP A 777 -32.08 16.84 -2.59
CA TRP A 777 -33.46 17.07 -3.01
C TRP A 777 -33.55 18.25 -3.99
N ASP A 778 -32.90 19.38 -3.69
CA ASP A 778 -32.90 20.55 -4.55
C ASP A 778 -32.29 20.22 -5.92
N VAL A 779 -31.11 19.58 -5.95
CA VAL A 779 -30.46 19.15 -7.19
C VAL A 779 -31.33 18.17 -7.99
N LYS A 780 -31.98 17.19 -7.33
CA LYS A 780 -32.88 16.22 -7.97
C LYS A 780 -34.09 16.88 -8.63
N ASN A 781 -34.57 18.00 -8.09
CA ASN A 781 -35.77 18.68 -8.60
C ASN A 781 -35.47 19.85 -9.54
N THR A 782 -34.24 20.38 -9.55
CA THR A 782 -33.86 21.55 -10.37
C THR A 782 -32.92 21.23 -11.53
N ARG A 783 -32.25 20.07 -11.52
CA ARG A 783 -31.26 19.69 -12.54
C ARG A 783 -31.66 18.43 -13.30
N SER A 784 -30.99 18.16 -14.41
CA SER A 784 -31.17 16.92 -15.16
C SER A 784 -30.67 15.71 -14.38
N GLU A 785 -31.13 14.50 -14.76
CA GLU A 785 -30.70 13.25 -14.15
C GLU A 785 -29.18 13.03 -14.25
N ALA A 786 -28.57 13.44 -15.36
CA ALA A 786 -27.12 13.36 -15.55
C ALA A 786 -26.37 14.29 -14.58
N GLU A 787 -26.86 15.50 -14.36
CA GLU A 787 -26.29 16.45 -13.40
C GLU A 787 -26.48 15.98 -11.96
N LEU A 788 -27.64 15.40 -11.62
CA LEU A 788 -27.87 14.77 -10.33
C LEU A 788 -26.88 13.62 -10.10
N LYS A 789 -26.67 12.76 -11.11
CA LYS A 789 -25.72 11.65 -11.00
C LYS A 789 -24.28 12.15 -10.80
N ALA A 790 -23.87 13.18 -11.53
CA ALA A 790 -22.57 13.83 -11.37
C ALA A 790 -22.41 14.50 -10.00
N PHE A 791 -23.49 15.07 -9.46
CA PHE A 791 -23.52 15.63 -8.11
C PHE A 791 -23.34 14.54 -7.05
N ILE A 792 -24.15 13.48 -7.12
CA ILE A 792 -24.07 12.33 -6.21
C ILE A 792 -22.69 11.66 -6.26
N SER A 793 -22.08 11.55 -7.45
CA SER A 793 -20.75 10.94 -7.60
C SER A 793 -19.61 11.76 -6.98
N LYS A 794 -19.86 12.97 -6.47
CA LYS A 794 -18.88 13.78 -5.73
C LYS A 794 -19.04 13.70 -4.21
N LEU A 795 -20.12 13.12 -3.69
CA LEU A 795 -20.42 13.11 -2.26
C LEU A 795 -20.08 11.78 -1.60
N ARG A 796 -19.35 11.83 -0.47
CA ARG A 796 -19.07 10.70 0.43
C ARG A 796 -19.65 11.05 1.78
N VAL A 797 -20.67 10.32 2.24
CA VAL A 797 -21.42 10.69 3.45
C VAL A 797 -21.13 9.69 4.57
N PHE A 798 -20.64 10.16 5.70
CA PHE A 798 -20.39 9.33 6.88
C PHE A 798 -21.43 9.66 7.94
N LEU A 799 -22.39 8.77 8.15
CA LEU A 799 -23.52 8.94 9.07
C LEU A 799 -23.21 8.31 10.43
N ILE A 800 -23.35 9.10 11.50
CA ILE A 800 -23.31 8.62 12.88
C ILE A 800 -24.75 8.43 13.39
N ALA A 801 -25.06 7.20 13.81
CA ALA A 801 -26.35 6.80 14.36
C ALA A 801 -27.57 7.09 13.44
N TYR A 802 -28.80 6.92 13.97
CA TYR A 802 -30.05 7.30 13.28
C TYR A 802 -30.68 8.49 13.99
N GLN A 803 -30.52 9.69 13.45
CA GLN A 803 -30.86 10.91 14.19
C GLN A 803 -32.12 11.63 13.71
N ASP A 804 -32.47 11.54 12.42
CA ASP A 804 -33.73 12.06 11.89
C ASP A 804 -34.23 11.26 10.67
N ALA A 805 -35.43 11.60 10.19
CA ALA A 805 -36.11 10.90 9.09
C ALA A 805 -35.38 10.98 7.72
N SER A 806 -34.53 11.98 7.50
CA SER A 806 -33.81 12.14 6.25
C SER A 806 -32.73 11.08 6.06
N HIS A 807 -32.25 10.47 7.14
CA HIS A 807 -31.31 9.35 7.09
C HIS A 807 -31.88 8.19 6.26
N GLY A 808 -33.10 7.75 6.57
CA GLY A 808 -33.73 6.63 5.85
C GLY A 808 -33.92 6.95 4.37
N TRP A 809 -34.38 8.17 4.07
CA TRP A 809 -34.57 8.64 2.71
C TRP A 809 -33.28 8.59 1.89
N LEU A 810 -32.15 9.06 2.42
CA LEU A 810 -30.85 8.96 1.74
C LEU A 810 -30.46 7.51 1.42
N MET A 811 -30.62 6.61 2.41
CA MET A 811 -30.27 5.20 2.29
C MET A 811 -31.21 4.40 1.38
N GLU A 812 -32.44 4.86 1.16
CA GLU A 812 -33.46 4.15 0.37
C GLU A 812 -33.51 4.67 -1.07
N GLU A 813 -33.44 5.99 -1.27
CA GLU A 813 -33.61 6.61 -2.59
C GLU A 813 -32.34 6.69 -3.42
N PHE A 814 -31.16 6.68 -2.78
CA PHE A 814 -29.88 6.88 -3.45
C PHE A 814 -28.94 5.69 -3.21
N PRO A 815 -29.19 4.52 -3.82
CA PRO A 815 -28.33 3.34 -3.67
C PRO A 815 -26.91 3.57 -4.21
N ASP A 816 -26.73 4.52 -5.12
CA ASP A 816 -25.43 4.85 -5.71
C ASP A 816 -24.63 5.88 -4.88
N LEU A 817 -25.26 6.58 -3.93
CA LEU A 817 -24.57 7.51 -3.04
C LEU A 817 -23.62 6.74 -2.12
N PHE A 818 -22.36 7.17 -2.03
CA PHE A 818 -21.40 6.59 -1.12
C PHE A 818 -21.78 6.96 0.32
N ILE A 819 -22.17 5.96 1.12
CA ILE A 819 -22.57 6.17 2.51
C ILE A 819 -21.85 5.18 3.43
N ILE A 820 -21.22 5.67 4.50
CA ILE A 820 -20.84 4.87 5.66
C ILE A 820 -21.89 5.10 6.75
N ASP A 821 -22.73 4.10 7.03
CA ASP A 821 -23.77 4.11 8.07
C ASP A 821 -23.26 3.41 9.35
N SER A 822 -22.68 4.22 10.25
CA SER A 822 -22.14 3.76 11.53
C SER A 822 -23.21 3.83 12.62
N ARG A 823 -23.90 2.71 12.87
CA ARG A 823 -24.98 2.64 13.87
C ARG A 823 -24.49 2.31 15.26
N LYS A 824 -23.37 1.60 15.35
CA LYS A 824 -22.76 1.14 16.60
C LYS A 824 -21.25 1.15 16.55
N THR A 825 -20.64 1.07 15.36
CA THR A 825 -19.18 1.02 15.23
C THR A 825 -18.52 2.26 15.85
N TYR A 826 -19.12 3.43 15.69
CA TYR A 826 -18.65 4.70 16.26
C TYR A 826 -18.41 4.65 17.78
N GLN A 827 -19.17 3.82 18.51
CA GLN A 827 -19.03 3.65 19.97
C GLN A 827 -17.67 3.07 20.38
N GLY A 828 -16.87 2.57 19.44
CA GLY A 828 -15.48 2.16 19.69
C GLY A 828 -14.56 3.32 20.10
N MET A 829 -14.93 4.56 19.79
CA MET A 829 -14.24 5.77 20.25
C MET A 829 -14.49 6.04 21.74
N PHE A 830 -15.56 5.48 22.33
CA PHE A 830 -15.87 5.63 23.75
C PHE A 830 -14.83 4.90 24.60
N GLY A 831 -13.91 5.68 25.14
CA GLY A 831 -12.73 5.18 25.83
C GLY A 831 -12.82 5.23 27.36
N GLY A 832 -13.70 6.08 27.92
CA GLY A 832 -13.78 6.50 29.34
C GLY A 832 -13.75 5.45 30.48
N ARG A 833 -13.52 4.18 30.17
CA ARG A 833 -13.31 3.04 31.07
C ARG A 833 -11.85 2.53 31.07
N ASP A 834 -10.94 3.13 30.30
CA ASP A 834 -9.51 2.78 30.29
C ASP A 834 -8.60 3.99 30.57
N ALA A 835 -7.37 3.71 31.02
CA ALA A 835 -6.42 4.73 31.48
C ALA A 835 -5.90 5.69 30.38
N LEU A 836 -6.17 5.40 29.10
CA LEU A 836 -5.79 6.28 27.98
C LEU A 836 -6.92 7.23 27.57
N SER A 837 -8.05 7.17 28.26
CA SER A 837 -9.24 7.91 27.84
C SER A 837 -10.26 8.16 28.95
N ASP A 838 -9.96 7.76 30.19
CA ASP A 838 -10.69 8.16 31.38
C ASP A 838 -10.55 9.67 31.66
N LEU A 839 -11.32 10.15 32.64
CA LEU A 839 -11.28 11.56 33.00
C LEU A 839 -9.93 12.02 33.54
N ALA A 840 -9.16 11.14 34.18
CA ALA A 840 -7.83 11.50 34.69
C ALA A 840 -6.88 11.77 33.52
N TRP A 841 -6.93 10.93 32.49
CA TRP A 841 -6.20 11.13 31.24
C TRP A 841 -6.64 12.41 30.53
N VAL A 842 -7.95 12.61 30.34
CA VAL A 842 -8.48 13.82 29.69
C VAL A 842 -8.08 15.09 30.45
N ASN A 843 -8.19 15.09 31.77
CA ASN A 843 -7.78 16.24 32.58
C ASN A 843 -6.28 16.51 32.42
N LYS A 844 -5.45 15.47 32.41
CA LYS A 844 -4.01 15.62 32.34
C LYS A 844 -3.50 16.01 30.95
N HIS A 845 -4.06 15.43 29.89
CA HIS A 845 -3.50 15.47 28.53
C HIS A 845 -4.33 16.31 27.56
N VAL A 846 -5.51 16.77 27.98
CA VAL A 846 -6.39 17.58 27.12
C VAL A 846 -6.77 18.86 27.83
N ARG A 847 -7.39 18.79 29.01
CA ARG A 847 -8.08 19.96 29.57
C ARG A 847 -7.19 20.89 30.38
N ASN A 848 -6.52 20.36 31.38
CA ASN A 848 -5.84 21.20 32.36
C ASN A 848 -4.53 21.70 31.76
N ASP A 849 -4.31 23.01 31.82
CA ASP A 849 -3.05 23.64 31.40
C ASP A 849 -2.73 23.57 29.89
N HIS A 850 -3.70 23.27 29.00
CA HIS A 850 -3.50 23.21 27.53
C HIS A 850 -4.24 24.31 26.73
N GLY A 851 -4.56 25.42 27.39
CA GLY A 851 -5.05 26.64 26.74
C GLY A 851 -6.56 26.68 26.39
N PRO A 852 -7.04 27.80 25.83
CA PRO A 852 -8.46 28.14 25.75
C PRO A 852 -9.33 27.21 24.88
N LEU A 853 -8.77 26.59 23.84
CA LEU A 853 -9.47 25.62 23.01
C LEU A 853 -9.66 24.29 23.73
N ALA A 854 -8.68 23.87 24.52
CA ALA A 854 -8.73 22.59 25.21
C ALA A 854 -9.55 22.67 26.52
N GLU A 855 -9.62 23.85 27.14
CA GLU A 855 -10.43 24.12 28.35
C GLU A 855 -11.93 23.84 28.14
N ILE A 856 -12.44 24.10 26.93
CA ILE A 856 -13.86 23.92 26.60
C ILE A 856 -14.23 22.45 26.32
N TYR A 857 -13.27 21.53 26.30
CA TYR A 857 -13.50 20.09 26.12
C TYR A 857 -14.27 19.52 27.34
N PRO A 858 -15.52 19.04 27.18
CA PRO A 858 -16.35 18.56 28.30
C PRO A 858 -15.77 17.33 29.03
N HIS A 859 -16.14 17.10 30.30
CA HIS A 859 -15.62 15.94 31.09
C HIS A 859 -16.35 14.64 30.77
N GLU A 860 -17.52 14.72 30.14
CA GLU A 860 -18.38 13.57 29.87
C GLU A 860 -19.25 13.84 28.64
N GLY A 861 -19.64 12.75 27.98
CA GLY A 861 -20.72 12.71 26.98
C GLY A 861 -21.93 11.94 27.51
N MET A 862 -22.92 11.63 26.65
CA MET A 862 -24.03 10.76 27.05
C MET A 862 -23.60 9.31 27.31
N GLY A 863 -22.52 8.83 26.67
CA GLY A 863 -22.08 7.44 26.73
C GLY A 863 -21.02 7.10 27.79
N CYS A 864 -20.26 8.07 28.28
CA CYS A 864 -19.16 7.84 29.23
C CYS A 864 -18.69 9.13 29.94
N THR A 865 -17.72 8.99 30.83
CA THR A 865 -16.93 10.10 31.42
C THR A 865 -15.48 9.94 30.96
N GLY A 866 -14.84 11.01 30.47
CA GLY A 866 -13.58 10.95 29.72
C GLY A 866 -13.78 11.21 28.23
N VAL A 867 -13.08 10.48 27.36
CA VAL A 867 -13.23 10.58 25.89
C VAL A 867 -14.48 9.83 25.44
N CYS A 868 -15.46 10.59 24.97
CA CYS A 868 -16.78 10.13 24.55
C CYS A 868 -17.16 10.60 23.15
N GLU A 869 -16.16 10.92 22.35
CA GLU A 869 -16.25 11.50 21.01
C GLU A 869 -16.93 10.56 19.99
N GLY A 870 -18.26 10.48 20.02
CA GLY A 870 -19.04 9.59 19.14
C GLY A 870 -18.85 9.90 17.66
N ASP A 871 -18.52 11.16 17.36
CA ASP A 871 -18.49 11.67 16.00
C ASP A 871 -17.11 11.74 15.38
N SER A 872 -16.06 11.72 16.21
CA SER A 872 -14.67 11.73 15.73
C SER A 872 -14.34 10.62 14.72
N PRO A 873 -14.95 9.42 14.74
CA PRO A 873 -14.75 8.44 13.68
C PRO A 873 -14.92 8.97 12.26
N THR A 874 -15.77 9.99 12.00
CA THR A 874 -16.01 10.49 10.63
C THR A 874 -14.77 11.11 10.00
N PHE A 875 -13.94 11.82 10.77
CA PHE A 875 -12.70 12.42 10.27
C PHE A 875 -11.47 11.58 10.62
N MET A 876 -11.51 10.81 11.72
CA MET A 876 -10.42 9.89 12.06
C MET A 876 -10.27 8.78 11.03
N TYR A 877 -11.34 8.40 10.33
CA TYR A 877 -11.31 7.56 9.13
C TYR A 877 -10.37 8.11 8.04
N LEU A 878 -10.36 9.43 7.85
CA LEU A 878 -9.57 10.12 6.84
C LEU A 878 -8.16 10.43 7.34
N VAL A 879 -8.01 10.74 8.62
CA VAL A 879 -6.68 10.86 9.24
C VAL A 879 -5.90 9.56 9.06
N SER A 880 -6.52 8.40 9.32
CA SER A 880 -5.83 7.12 9.11
C SER A 880 -5.51 6.85 7.63
N ALA A 881 -6.34 7.32 6.70
CA ALA A 881 -6.01 7.30 5.27
C ALA A 881 -4.78 8.17 4.94
N ASN A 882 -4.67 9.37 5.52
CA ASN A 882 -3.47 10.21 5.40
C ASN A 882 -2.21 9.56 6.00
N ARG A 883 -2.37 8.56 6.86
CA ARG A 883 -1.27 7.73 7.40
C ARG A 883 -1.01 6.47 6.58
N GLY A 884 -1.73 6.26 5.48
CA GLY A 884 -1.62 5.06 4.64
C GLY A 884 -2.20 3.79 5.26
N ILE A 885 -3.06 3.92 6.29
CA ILE A 885 -3.64 2.77 7.00
C ILE A 885 -4.81 2.17 6.21
N ASN A 886 -5.57 3.00 5.50
CA ASN A 886 -6.71 2.58 4.69
C ASN A 886 -6.85 3.43 3.43
N ASP A 887 -7.46 2.85 2.40
CA ASP A 887 -8.06 3.59 1.30
C ASP A 887 -9.37 4.23 1.79
N PRO A 888 -9.56 5.56 1.68
CA PRO A 888 -10.80 6.19 2.10
C PRO A 888 -11.99 5.79 1.21
N GLU A 889 -11.80 5.32 -0.02
CA GLU A 889 -12.90 4.83 -0.88
C GLU A 889 -13.23 3.33 -0.63
N ASP A 890 -12.50 2.65 0.26
CA ASP A 890 -12.79 1.27 0.70
C ASP A 890 -13.01 1.17 2.24
N PRO A 891 -14.24 1.44 2.72
CA PRO A 891 -14.59 1.30 4.13
C PRO A 891 -14.53 -0.13 4.68
N THR A 892 -14.25 -1.14 3.85
CA THR A 892 -14.08 -2.52 4.33
C THR A 892 -12.71 -2.76 4.97
N GLN A 893 -11.77 -1.83 4.78
CA GLN A 893 -10.46 -1.86 5.40
C GLN A 893 -10.52 -1.38 6.86
N PRO A 894 -9.66 -1.90 7.75
CA PRO A 894 -9.53 -1.37 9.09
C PRO A 894 -8.99 0.06 9.08
N SER A 895 -9.57 0.94 9.90
CA SER A 895 -9.16 2.35 10.00
C SER A 895 -9.35 2.87 11.43
N TRP A 896 -8.89 4.09 11.72
CA TRP A 896 -9.19 4.74 13.00
C TRP A 896 -10.66 5.16 13.12
N GLY A 897 -11.40 5.27 12.01
CA GLY A 897 -12.85 5.51 11.97
C GLY A 897 -13.72 4.25 11.92
N GLY A 898 -13.10 3.07 11.94
CA GLY A 898 -13.76 1.77 12.02
C GLY A 898 -13.63 0.93 10.75
N GLN A 899 -14.19 -0.27 10.80
CA GLN A 899 -14.25 -1.20 9.68
C GLN A 899 -15.70 -1.55 9.40
N TYR A 900 -16.11 -1.40 8.14
CA TYR A 900 -17.50 -1.55 7.71
C TYR A 900 -17.64 -2.70 6.74
N ARG A 901 -18.88 -3.06 6.41
CA ARG A 901 -19.18 -4.06 5.38
C ARG A 901 -20.10 -3.44 4.34
N ARG A 902 -19.83 -3.75 3.08
CA ARG A 902 -20.66 -3.26 1.98
C ARG A 902 -22.07 -3.86 2.07
N LYS A 903 -23.10 -3.03 1.95
CA LYS A 903 -24.49 -3.46 1.79
C LYS A 903 -24.69 -3.86 0.31
N PRO A 904 -25.14 -5.10 0.02
CA PRO A 904 -25.26 -5.59 -1.35
C PRO A 904 -26.09 -4.66 -2.24
N ASN A 905 -25.68 -4.53 -3.50
CA ASN A 905 -26.34 -3.73 -4.54
C ASN A 905 -26.42 -2.21 -4.24
N THR A 906 -25.56 -1.72 -3.36
CA THR A 906 -25.47 -0.28 -3.04
C THR A 906 -24.00 0.15 -2.90
N SER A 907 -23.79 1.47 -2.90
CA SER A 907 -22.58 2.15 -2.45
C SER A 907 -22.64 2.46 -0.94
N HIS A 908 -23.51 1.77 -0.20
CA HIS A 908 -23.60 1.91 1.25
C HIS A 908 -22.74 0.88 1.96
N TYR A 909 -22.16 1.29 3.07
CA TYR A 909 -21.38 0.49 4.00
C TYR A 909 -22.04 0.60 5.37
N VAL A 910 -22.27 -0.53 6.02
CA VAL A 910 -22.93 -0.60 7.34
C VAL A 910 -21.97 -1.21 8.35
N ASP A 911 -22.29 -1.10 9.65
CA ASP A 911 -21.49 -1.70 10.73
C ASP A 911 -20.94 -3.10 10.37
N GLY A 912 -19.62 -3.25 10.44
CA GLY A 912 -18.89 -4.51 10.24
C GLY A 912 -18.54 -5.18 11.58
N PRO A 913 -17.26 -5.33 11.95
CA PRO A 913 -16.84 -5.89 13.25
C PRO A 913 -17.29 -5.10 14.49
N GLY A 914 -17.83 -3.89 14.32
CA GLY A 914 -18.30 -3.04 15.42
C GLY A 914 -17.18 -2.26 16.11
N GLY A 915 -17.45 -1.74 17.32
CA GLY A 915 -16.55 -0.78 17.99
C GLY A 915 -15.13 -1.27 18.29
N SER A 916 -14.89 -2.58 18.35
CA SER A 916 -13.53 -3.13 18.47
C SER A 916 -12.62 -2.76 17.30
N SER A 917 -13.19 -2.52 16.11
CA SER A 917 -12.44 -2.09 14.93
C SER A 917 -11.82 -0.70 15.08
N ILE A 918 -12.38 0.16 15.94
CA ILE A 918 -11.83 1.47 16.32
C ILE A 918 -10.95 1.33 17.56
N ALA A 919 -11.47 0.68 18.62
CA ALA A 919 -10.82 0.64 19.93
C ALA A 919 -9.41 0.04 19.91
N LYS A 920 -9.11 -0.86 18.98
CA LYS A 920 -7.77 -1.45 18.81
C LYS A 920 -6.68 -0.42 18.49
N TRP A 921 -7.05 0.74 17.93
CA TRP A 921 -6.13 1.81 17.55
C TRP A 921 -5.93 2.87 18.65
N ARG A 922 -6.58 2.70 19.81
CA ARG A 922 -6.69 3.74 20.84
C ARG A 922 -5.36 4.29 21.31
N GLU A 923 -4.37 3.44 21.51
CA GLU A 923 -3.06 3.89 21.91
C GLU A 923 -2.45 4.88 20.91
N GLN A 924 -2.61 4.63 19.61
CA GLN A 924 -2.02 5.46 18.56
C GLN A 924 -2.72 6.82 18.49
N TYR A 925 -4.05 6.83 18.34
CA TYR A 925 -4.78 8.08 18.15
C TYR A 925 -4.90 8.92 19.43
N GLN A 926 -4.84 8.33 20.64
CA GLN A 926 -4.80 9.12 21.87
C GLN A 926 -3.43 9.72 22.13
N ARG A 927 -2.36 9.01 21.78
CA ARG A 927 -1.00 9.56 21.82
C ARG A 927 -0.86 10.75 20.87
N GLU A 928 -1.34 10.63 19.64
CA GLU A 928 -1.31 11.75 18.69
C GLU A 928 -2.19 12.91 19.15
N PHE A 929 -3.37 12.63 19.71
CA PHE A 929 -4.23 13.67 20.25
C PHE A 929 -3.56 14.46 21.37
N ALA A 930 -2.93 13.79 22.34
CA ALA A 930 -2.19 14.48 23.41
C ALA A 930 -1.11 15.41 22.85
N VAL A 931 -0.33 14.96 21.87
CA VAL A 931 0.69 15.79 21.21
C VAL A 931 0.09 17.01 20.53
N ARG A 932 -1.04 16.87 19.84
CA ARG A 932 -1.70 18.01 19.18
C ARG A 932 -2.35 18.97 20.17
N VAL A 933 -2.80 18.48 21.32
CA VAL A 933 -3.28 19.35 22.40
C VAL A 933 -2.10 20.12 23.01
N ASP A 934 -0.92 19.51 23.14
CA ASP A 934 0.31 20.22 23.55
C ASP A 934 0.63 21.39 22.61
N TRP A 935 0.33 21.30 21.31
CA TRP A 935 0.57 22.39 20.34
C TRP A 935 -0.26 23.66 20.61
N CYS A 936 -1.29 23.59 21.47
CA CYS A 936 -1.98 24.78 21.96
C CYS A 936 -1.09 25.65 22.85
N LEU A 937 -0.09 25.04 23.51
CA LEU A 937 0.92 25.67 24.32
C LEU A 937 2.13 25.93 23.42
N GLY A 938 2.50 27.18 23.18
CA GLY A 938 3.62 27.50 22.28
C GLY A 938 4.90 26.69 22.61
N PRO A 939 5.75 26.41 21.60
CA PRO A 939 6.92 25.52 21.73
C PRO A 939 7.95 25.96 22.77
#